data_AF-A0A1H4JQR8-F1
#
_entry.id   AF-A0A1H4JQR8-F1
#
_cell.length_a   1.000
_cell.length_b   1.000
_cell.length_c   1.000
_cell.angle_alpha   90.00
_cell.angle_beta   90.00
_cell.angle_gamma   90.00
#
_symmetry.space_group_name_H-M   'P 1'
#
loop_
_entity.id
_entity.type
_entity.pdbx_description
1 polymer ?
#
loop_
_entity_poly.entity_id
_entity_poly.type
_entity_poly.pdbx_seq_one_letter_code
_entity_poly.pdbx_strand_id
1 'polypeptide(L)'
;MDDENSLQSVDSDLYAYSLNRWMTDLHSSIKHLTLGELSLASAHNSGMDYEAGYSNSYITCQDKSFRHQLDNGVRVLDIRLKWFAGYGDVNRGLLFTHNLQSGRTFADMLNDLNRFHEANPGEIVILDFHAFYVQRDDRPVPYAAIHAHFMRQYTGRMLPRSARELTLEQIKARYPGRNMIVAVPPEVYEGGARDYTYFWTKIKHQWVGDGAVSAERLYGHIAGVMNNPPFNDVPWSMTATTYSTAGGPGSIISTLRQWYPVGGDWQRKSNIINFDFVTRESAAFIRHCIESNIGKPVRPRLAILRPSEGEIVFGPRLTVAGVGAPGAIITLSGEGEGGIEYGAGVVDNEGTWEISVVTPPQVYELSCWQKLNGHGSHWTSPITIRYVGTLLSPEIRNPANGSMVGNRKPDINGRGAVADASVEFYDTKEPPTYYGSARVDSNGSWFGKAEADLPGQAFSLRCLQRLAGVTSPFSEPVTFTFMNPPTILAPSDGSEYVSVTTLIRGEGALPGATVWFHRSGDFILDYGRAVADENGQWSGFNSRQFPLGQFSLACRQTLNGVGSEPASVTFNVGIPAPSILEPSEGSTVTTPRPLISGNGALPGATVVFYRSGTSSPVYGSAAAGADGAWIGNTIIDLTGPQFSLSCVQQLNGVRSEPSTPVTFNLGIPAPRILMPIDGSTVETPKPWISGEGKPGATVLFYKSGTSTPLYGQATVGLDGQWGGEPSISFPGRQFSLGCIQRLEGVTSSFSEPTRLTINLPLMPKILTPAYNSQVTAIPLISGEDGILGAIVHFFEIRDGSLIPCGQVDVNADGRWASFSATTFPPGKVTLTCYQVLNGIRSAYCPSITFNVLDKPLPPKDLTVVPGMVSAKFEWQNSSPGVVSSQYYIGNDASPISSLQNSVVIDSLNSDETYTFYVRSVAWDLKLSDYASITFKTSSGGGSEPVNFRITANGNRSVSFAWDLPVEGADNVTGYVFKVFIVESETQLGTTRTFTLENLIPLIPIAVGVRCKFVNGTESDWVRLPVHPQP
;
A
#
# COMPACT_ATOMS: atom_id res chain seq x y z
N MET A 1 -46.40 -109.42 25.34
CA MET A 1 -45.90 -108.56 26.43
C MET A 1 -45.15 -109.47 27.37
N ASP A 2 -43.96 -108.99 27.77
CA ASP A 2 -42.99 -109.57 28.71
C ASP A 2 -42.09 -110.72 28.20
N ASP A 3 -41.07 -110.36 27.37
CA ASP A 3 -39.71 -110.94 27.46
C ASP A 3 -38.65 -110.30 26.51
N GLU A 4 -38.78 -109.02 26.12
CA GLU A 4 -37.72 -108.30 25.34
C GLU A 4 -36.98 -107.21 26.14
N ASN A 5 -37.47 -106.81 27.33
CA ASN A 5 -36.90 -105.70 28.09
C ASN A 5 -35.79 -106.08 29.09
N SER A 6 -35.49 -107.37 29.30
CA SER A 6 -34.47 -107.81 30.28
C SER A 6 -33.08 -108.06 29.68
N LEU A 7 -32.92 -107.97 28.36
CA LEU A 7 -31.67 -108.27 27.66
C LEU A 7 -30.85 -107.03 27.25
N GLN A 8 -31.43 -105.83 27.26
CA GLN A 8 -30.65 -104.58 27.09
C GLN A 8 -29.89 -104.18 28.37
N SER A 9 -30.36 -104.57 29.56
CA SER A 9 -29.76 -104.14 30.83
C SER A 9 -28.47 -104.89 31.22
N VAL A 10 -28.14 -106.01 30.56
CA VAL A 10 -26.95 -106.81 30.89
C VAL A 10 -25.72 -106.38 30.07
N ASP A 11 -25.92 -105.80 28.88
CA ASP A 11 -24.81 -105.40 27.99
C ASP A 11 -24.29 -103.97 28.30
N SER A 12 -25.11 -103.10 28.89
CA SER A 12 -24.72 -101.74 29.30
C SER A 12 -23.79 -101.68 30.51
N ASP A 13 -23.74 -102.74 31.33
CA ASP A 13 -22.88 -102.79 32.52
C ASP A 13 -21.44 -103.26 32.20
N LEU A 14 -21.20 -103.84 31.01
CA LEU A 14 -19.89 -104.36 30.60
C LEU A 14 -19.11 -103.43 29.65
N TYR A 15 -19.80 -102.55 28.91
CA TYR A 15 -19.21 -101.65 27.90
C TYR A 15 -19.77 -100.23 28.02
N ALA A 16 -18.94 -99.22 27.75
CA ALA A 16 -19.29 -97.80 27.89
C ALA A 16 -20.24 -97.24 26.79
N TYR A 17 -20.80 -98.10 25.93
CA TYR A 17 -21.65 -97.70 24.81
C TYR A 17 -22.63 -98.83 24.45
N SER A 18 -23.76 -98.47 23.82
CA SER A 18 -24.72 -99.44 23.28
C SER A 18 -24.51 -99.67 21.77
N LEU A 19 -24.61 -100.92 21.30
CA LEU A 19 -24.40 -101.27 19.88
C LEU A 19 -25.33 -100.52 18.92
N ASN A 20 -26.57 -100.25 19.30
CA ASN A 20 -27.54 -99.55 18.47
C ASN A 20 -27.29 -98.02 18.35
N ARG A 21 -26.39 -97.44 19.16
CA ARG A 21 -26.10 -95.99 19.20
C ARG A 21 -24.63 -95.65 19.49
N TRP A 22 -23.71 -96.52 19.08
CA TRP A 22 -22.31 -96.44 19.45
C TRP A 22 -21.61 -95.18 18.91
N MET A 23 -22.00 -94.65 17.73
CA MET A 23 -21.35 -93.44 17.19
C MET A 23 -21.68 -92.21 18.05
N THR A 24 -22.90 -92.16 18.58
CA THR A 24 -23.39 -91.12 19.48
C THR A 24 -22.70 -91.21 20.83
N ASP A 25 -22.69 -92.41 21.43
CA ASP A 25 -22.12 -92.62 22.77
C ASP A 25 -20.59 -92.42 22.77
N LEU A 26 -19.90 -92.82 21.70
CA LEU A 26 -18.45 -92.68 21.57
C LEU A 26 -18.01 -91.39 20.87
N HIS A 27 -18.94 -90.47 20.52
CA HIS A 27 -18.65 -89.30 19.68
C HIS A 27 -17.40 -88.54 20.13
N SER A 28 -17.25 -88.25 21.43
CA SER A 28 -16.09 -87.52 21.95
C SER A 28 -14.73 -88.16 21.62
N SER A 29 -14.70 -89.48 21.48
CA SER A 29 -13.51 -90.29 21.23
C SER A 29 -13.25 -90.53 19.75
N ILE A 30 -14.25 -90.35 18.88
CA ILE A 30 -14.13 -90.60 17.43
C ILE A 30 -14.36 -89.34 16.57
N LYS A 31 -14.71 -88.21 17.18
CA LYS A 31 -15.13 -86.96 16.50
C LYS A 31 -14.11 -86.40 15.50
N HIS A 32 -12.83 -86.76 15.63
CA HIS A 32 -11.74 -86.35 14.75
C HIS A 32 -11.65 -87.16 13.46
N LEU A 33 -12.29 -88.31 13.37
CA LEU A 33 -12.25 -89.19 12.19
C LEU A 33 -13.26 -88.73 11.12
N THR A 34 -12.92 -88.92 9.84
CA THR A 34 -13.90 -88.92 8.74
C THR A 34 -14.61 -90.27 8.62
N LEU A 35 -15.67 -90.30 7.81
CA LEU A 35 -16.38 -91.54 7.46
C LEU A 35 -15.49 -92.57 6.72
N GLY A 36 -14.49 -92.12 5.96
CA GLY A 36 -13.52 -92.99 5.30
C GLY A 36 -12.43 -93.49 6.26
N GLU A 37 -12.19 -92.80 7.38
CA GLU A 37 -11.23 -93.22 8.41
C GLU A 37 -11.82 -94.19 9.42
N LEU A 38 -13.14 -94.19 9.62
CA LEU A 38 -13.82 -95.12 10.53
C LEU A 38 -13.62 -96.59 10.10
N SER A 39 -13.63 -97.48 11.07
CA SER A 39 -13.77 -98.91 10.88
C SER A 39 -15.23 -99.29 11.14
N LEU A 40 -15.91 -99.79 10.10
CA LEU A 40 -17.34 -99.99 10.07
C LEU A 40 -17.67 -101.45 9.75
N ALA A 41 -18.51 -102.06 10.59
CA ALA A 41 -19.13 -103.34 10.28
C ALA A 41 -20.21 -103.14 9.20
N SER A 42 -20.18 -103.99 8.18
CA SER A 42 -21.15 -104.04 7.08
C SER A 42 -21.78 -105.42 6.98
N ALA A 43 -23.10 -105.45 6.76
CA ALA A 43 -23.83 -106.68 6.53
C ALA A 43 -23.84 -107.01 5.03
N HIS A 44 -23.12 -108.07 4.62
CA HIS A 44 -23.07 -108.48 3.22
C HIS A 44 -24.45 -108.90 2.71
N ASN A 45 -24.82 -108.40 1.53
CA ASN A 45 -26.09 -108.64 0.86
C ASN A 45 -27.29 -108.57 1.83
N SER A 46 -27.44 -107.42 2.50
CA SER A 46 -28.16 -107.27 3.78
C SER A 46 -29.60 -107.76 3.79
N GLY A 47 -30.29 -107.79 2.64
CA GLY A 47 -31.68 -108.20 2.53
C GLY A 47 -31.93 -109.69 2.27
N MET A 48 -30.88 -110.52 2.30
CA MET A 48 -30.97 -111.98 2.15
C MET A 48 -30.83 -112.68 3.52
N ASP A 49 -31.81 -112.53 4.41
CA ASP A 49 -31.79 -113.09 5.77
C ASP A 49 -32.77 -114.26 6.01
N TYR A 50 -32.61 -115.00 7.11
CA TYR A 50 -33.46 -116.16 7.44
C TYR A 50 -34.93 -115.82 7.76
N GLU A 51 -35.24 -114.58 8.15
CA GLU A 51 -36.60 -114.13 8.47
C GLU A 51 -37.37 -113.63 7.24
N ALA A 52 -36.71 -113.54 6.08
CA ALA A 52 -37.35 -113.08 4.85
C ALA A 52 -38.26 -114.17 4.23
N GLY A 53 -39.25 -113.74 3.44
CA GLY A 53 -40.35 -114.58 2.93
C GLY A 53 -39.98 -115.52 1.79
N TYR A 54 -38.78 -116.12 1.78
CA TYR A 54 -38.32 -117.07 0.77
C TYR A 54 -37.78 -118.36 1.39
N SER A 55 -37.50 -119.37 0.56
CA SER A 55 -36.86 -120.60 1.02
C SER A 55 -35.36 -120.36 1.27
N ASN A 56 -35.01 -120.31 2.55
CA ASN A 56 -33.63 -120.21 3.03
C ASN A 56 -32.72 -121.25 2.38
N SER A 57 -31.55 -120.83 1.90
CA SER A 57 -30.67 -121.64 1.05
C SER A 57 -29.24 -121.08 0.99
N TYR A 58 -28.42 -121.56 0.05
CA TYR A 58 -27.04 -121.14 -0.19
C TYR A 58 -26.85 -119.66 -0.60
N ILE A 59 -27.92 -118.87 -0.60
CA ILE A 59 -27.86 -117.43 -0.88
C ILE A 59 -28.31 -116.60 0.34
N THR A 60 -28.61 -117.25 1.46
CA THR A 60 -28.95 -116.61 2.74
C THR A 60 -27.66 -116.14 3.41
N CYS A 61 -27.48 -114.83 3.45
CA CYS A 61 -26.26 -114.14 3.90
C CYS A 61 -26.39 -113.55 5.31
N GLN A 62 -27.62 -113.36 5.81
CA GLN A 62 -27.88 -112.70 7.09
C GLN A 62 -28.81 -113.51 7.99
N ASP A 63 -28.78 -113.21 9.30
CA ASP A 63 -29.61 -113.93 10.27
C ASP A 63 -31.02 -113.36 10.34
N LYS A 64 -31.13 -112.02 10.41
CA LYS A 64 -32.39 -111.30 10.66
C LYS A 64 -32.52 -110.01 9.86
N SER A 65 -33.65 -109.33 10.03
CA SER A 65 -34.01 -108.04 9.41
C SER A 65 -32.93 -106.94 9.43
N PHE A 66 -33.08 -105.94 8.54
CA PHE A 66 -32.22 -104.75 8.52
C PHE A 66 -32.19 -104.04 9.87
N ARG A 67 -33.34 -103.93 10.54
CA ARG A 67 -33.43 -103.35 11.88
C ARG A 67 -32.54 -104.10 12.88
N HIS A 68 -32.55 -105.43 12.86
CA HIS A 68 -31.69 -106.24 13.73
C HIS A 68 -30.20 -105.99 13.44
N GLN A 69 -29.82 -105.93 12.17
CA GLN A 69 -28.43 -105.67 11.77
C GLN A 69 -27.94 -104.32 12.32
N LEU A 70 -28.72 -103.25 12.16
CA LEU A 70 -28.42 -101.91 12.65
C LEU A 70 -28.37 -101.83 14.19
N ASP A 71 -29.32 -102.47 14.88
CA ASP A 71 -29.36 -102.53 16.34
C ASP A 71 -28.15 -103.26 16.94
N ASN A 72 -27.52 -104.15 16.17
CA ASN A 72 -26.32 -104.88 16.57
C ASN A 72 -25.01 -104.24 16.10
N GLY A 73 -25.04 -102.96 15.71
CA GLY A 73 -23.84 -102.13 15.50
C GLY A 73 -23.36 -102.01 14.06
N VAL A 74 -24.02 -102.67 13.10
CA VAL A 74 -23.77 -102.45 11.67
C VAL A 74 -24.13 -101.01 11.29
N ARG A 75 -23.29 -100.36 10.49
CA ARG A 75 -23.54 -99.00 9.97
C ARG A 75 -23.48 -98.91 8.45
N VAL A 76 -23.25 -100.03 7.76
CA VAL A 76 -23.28 -100.11 6.31
C VAL A 76 -24.14 -101.29 5.88
N LEU A 77 -25.10 -101.03 4.99
CA LEU A 77 -25.93 -102.05 4.37
C LEU A 77 -25.48 -102.23 2.91
N ASP A 78 -25.03 -103.44 2.57
CA ASP A 78 -24.72 -103.85 1.19
C ASP A 78 -26.04 -104.22 0.48
N ILE A 79 -26.51 -103.32 -0.37
CA ILE A 79 -27.81 -103.35 -1.01
C ILE A 79 -27.68 -103.86 -2.44
N ARG A 80 -28.37 -104.96 -2.72
CA ARG A 80 -28.44 -105.58 -4.05
C ARG A 80 -29.88 -105.79 -4.44
N LEU A 81 -30.33 -105.06 -5.46
CA LEU A 81 -31.74 -104.97 -5.84
C LEU A 81 -31.97 -105.43 -7.26
N LYS A 82 -33.10 -106.06 -7.50
CA LYS A 82 -33.61 -106.39 -8.84
C LYS A 82 -34.92 -105.67 -9.10
N TRP A 83 -35.04 -105.09 -10.29
CA TRP A 83 -36.24 -104.33 -10.70
C TRP A 83 -37.30 -105.23 -11.34
N PHE A 84 -38.53 -105.15 -10.81
CA PHE A 84 -39.73 -105.83 -11.28
C PHE A 84 -40.81 -104.80 -11.63
N ALA A 85 -40.88 -104.43 -12.91
CA ALA A 85 -41.77 -103.37 -13.41
C ALA A 85 -43.28 -103.60 -13.16
N GLY A 86 -43.70 -104.83 -12.82
CA GLY A 86 -45.10 -105.19 -12.55
C GLY A 86 -45.58 -104.95 -11.11
N TYR A 87 -44.70 -104.54 -10.19
CA TYR A 87 -44.99 -104.47 -8.75
C TYR A 87 -45.29 -103.04 -8.24
N GLY A 88 -45.35 -102.05 -9.14
CA GLY A 88 -45.70 -100.66 -8.82
C GLY A 88 -44.52 -99.70 -8.94
N ASP A 89 -44.36 -98.82 -7.95
CA ASP A 89 -43.28 -97.84 -7.89
C ASP A 89 -41.96 -98.47 -7.39
N VAL A 90 -40.91 -97.65 -7.24
CA VAL A 90 -39.59 -98.11 -6.76
C VAL A 90 -39.64 -98.75 -5.37
N ASN A 91 -40.58 -98.36 -4.51
CA ASN A 91 -40.71 -98.89 -3.15
C ASN A 91 -41.05 -100.39 -3.16
N ARG A 92 -41.97 -100.80 -4.05
CA ARG A 92 -42.44 -102.20 -4.15
C ARG A 92 -41.74 -102.99 -5.25
N GLY A 93 -41.35 -102.34 -6.34
CA GLY A 93 -40.79 -103.00 -7.50
C GLY A 93 -39.28 -103.26 -7.44
N LEU A 94 -38.56 -102.68 -6.49
CA LEU A 94 -37.18 -103.06 -6.20
C LEU A 94 -37.17 -104.08 -5.06
N LEU A 95 -36.73 -105.31 -5.37
CA LEU A 95 -36.66 -106.41 -4.41
C LEU A 95 -35.22 -106.86 -4.18
N PHE A 96 -34.90 -107.25 -2.95
CA PHE A 96 -33.59 -107.78 -2.59
C PHE A 96 -33.37 -109.15 -3.25
N THR A 97 -32.20 -109.32 -3.85
CA THR A 97 -31.89 -110.49 -4.67
C THR A 97 -30.49 -111.02 -4.46
N HIS A 98 -30.36 -112.31 -4.67
CA HIS A 98 -29.16 -112.94 -5.21
C HIS A 98 -29.55 -113.59 -6.55
N ASN A 99 -29.50 -114.92 -6.65
CA ASN A 99 -30.06 -115.67 -7.78
C ASN A 99 -31.58 -115.82 -7.66
N LEU A 100 -32.11 -115.78 -6.43
CA LEU A 100 -33.51 -115.69 -6.09
C LEU A 100 -33.79 -114.40 -5.31
N GLN A 101 -35.06 -114.01 -5.25
CA GLN A 101 -35.52 -112.87 -4.44
C GLN A 101 -35.81 -113.32 -3.01
N SER A 102 -35.48 -112.49 -2.01
CA SER A 102 -35.81 -112.80 -0.61
C SER A 102 -37.26 -112.49 -0.22
N GLY A 103 -37.99 -111.76 -1.07
CA GLY A 103 -39.30 -111.21 -0.74
C GLY A 103 -39.25 -109.89 0.03
N ARG A 104 -38.08 -109.43 0.48
CA ARG A 104 -37.90 -108.08 1.01
C ARG A 104 -37.87 -107.05 -0.12
N THR A 105 -38.53 -105.92 0.13
CA THR A 105 -38.62 -104.78 -0.79
C THR A 105 -37.72 -103.64 -0.37
N PHE A 106 -37.48 -102.70 -1.29
CA PHE A 106 -36.82 -101.44 -1.00
C PHE A 106 -37.54 -100.64 0.10
N ALA A 107 -38.87 -100.69 0.14
CA ALA A 107 -39.68 -100.08 1.19
C ALA A 107 -39.39 -100.68 2.58
N ASP A 108 -39.23 -102.00 2.68
CA ASP A 108 -38.98 -102.67 3.97
C ASP A 108 -37.65 -102.20 4.59
N MET A 109 -36.60 -102.07 3.77
CA MET A 109 -35.32 -101.51 4.21
C MET A 109 -35.45 -100.05 4.66
N LEU A 110 -36.11 -99.20 3.87
CA LEU A 110 -36.30 -97.79 4.21
C LEU A 110 -37.14 -97.59 5.48
N ASN A 111 -38.14 -98.45 5.71
CA ASN A 111 -38.97 -98.42 6.92
C ASN A 111 -38.15 -98.80 8.16
N ASP A 112 -37.37 -99.87 8.10
CA ASP A 112 -36.48 -100.28 9.19
C ASP A 112 -35.41 -99.23 9.48
N LEU A 113 -34.83 -98.63 8.44
CA LEU A 113 -33.86 -97.54 8.54
C LEU A 113 -34.49 -96.28 9.19
N ASN A 114 -35.70 -95.90 8.77
CA ASN A 114 -36.40 -94.76 9.33
C ASN A 114 -36.65 -94.93 10.83
N ARG A 115 -37.16 -96.10 11.24
CA ARG A 115 -37.34 -96.46 12.66
C ARG A 115 -36.01 -96.43 13.42
N PHE A 116 -34.91 -96.81 12.78
CA PHE A 116 -33.56 -96.72 13.35
C PHE A 116 -33.06 -95.30 13.54
N HIS A 117 -33.13 -94.45 12.53
CA HIS A 117 -32.75 -93.05 12.67
C HIS A 117 -33.68 -92.27 13.63
N GLU A 118 -34.95 -92.64 13.74
CA GLU A 118 -35.87 -92.06 14.73
C GLU A 118 -35.46 -92.40 16.17
N ALA A 119 -35.09 -93.66 16.43
CA ALA A 119 -34.60 -94.08 17.75
C ALA A 119 -33.18 -93.57 18.05
N ASN A 120 -32.34 -93.43 17.01
CA ASN A 120 -30.92 -93.15 17.12
C ASN A 120 -30.48 -92.03 16.14
N PRO A 121 -30.90 -90.77 16.35
CA PRO A 121 -30.70 -89.69 15.36
C PRO A 121 -29.24 -89.29 15.13
N GLY A 122 -28.34 -89.61 16.06
CA GLY A 122 -26.90 -89.33 15.93
C GLY A 122 -26.10 -90.39 15.17
N GLU A 123 -26.71 -91.53 14.81
CA GLU A 123 -26.04 -92.61 14.08
C GLU A 123 -26.09 -92.37 12.58
N ILE A 124 -24.95 -92.45 11.91
CA ILE A 124 -24.87 -92.33 10.45
C ILE A 124 -24.90 -93.72 9.82
N VAL A 125 -25.84 -93.97 8.90
CA VAL A 125 -25.94 -95.23 8.15
C VAL A 125 -25.60 -95.02 6.69
N ILE A 126 -24.77 -95.90 6.15
CA ILE A 126 -24.37 -95.95 4.76
C ILE A 126 -25.20 -96.97 4.01
N LEU A 127 -25.95 -96.51 3.02
CA LEU A 127 -26.66 -97.32 2.05
C LEU A 127 -25.75 -97.53 0.85
N ASP A 128 -25.11 -98.69 0.78
CA ASP A 128 -24.24 -99.07 -0.34
C ASP A 128 -25.06 -99.81 -1.39
N PHE A 129 -25.60 -99.08 -2.38
CA PHE A 129 -26.28 -99.68 -3.53
C PHE A 129 -25.26 -100.32 -4.46
N HIS A 130 -24.78 -101.50 -4.05
CA HIS A 130 -23.68 -102.18 -4.69
C HIS A 130 -24.08 -102.77 -6.05
N ALA A 131 -25.30 -103.29 -6.20
CA ALA A 131 -25.73 -103.87 -7.47
C ALA A 131 -27.22 -103.62 -7.77
N PHE A 132 -27.48 -103.33 -9.04
CA PHE A 132 -28.81 -103.29 -9.62
C PHE A 132 -28.92 -104.32 -10.75
N TYR A 133 -29.92 -105.17 -10.67
CA TYR A 133 -30.22 -106.19 -11.67
C TYR A 133 -31.55 -105.90 -12.36
N VAL A 134 -31.67 -106.33 -13.62
CA VAL A 134 -32.92 -106.24 -14.39
C VAL A 134 -33.62 -107.60 -14.41
N GLN A 135 -34.95 -107.61 -14.37
CA GLN A 135 -35.72 -108.83 -14.61
C GLN A 135 -35.68 -109.24 -16.09
N ARG A 136 -35.75 -108.24 -16.99
CA ARG A 136 -35.73 -108.39 -18.45
C ARG A 136 -35.03 -107.18 -19.05
N ASP A 137 -34.30 -107.38 -20.15
CA ASP A 137 -33.54 -106.31 -20.82
C ASP A 137 -34.45 -105.18 -21.37
N ASP A 138 -35.70 -105.50 -21.70
CA ASP A 138 -36.71 -104.53 -22.16
C ASP A 138 -37.32 -103.67 -21.02
N ARG A 139 -36.93 -103.91 -19.78
CA ARG A 139 -37.40 -103.19 -18.58
C ARG A 139 -36.20 -102.78 -17.71
N PRO A 140 -35.45 -101.74 -18.09
CA PRO A 140 -34.26 -101.31 -17.37
C PRO A 140 -34.59 -100.78 -15.97
N VAL A 141 -33.58 -100.74 -15.09
CA VAL A 141 -33.71 -100.19 -13.75
C VAL A 141 -34.06 -98.70 -13.82
N PRO A 142 -35.10 -98.23 -13.10
CA PRO A 142 -35.59 -96.86 -13.22
C PRO A 142 -34.73 -95.88 -12.39
N TYR A 143 -33.48 -95.67 -12.80
CA TYR A 143 -32.49 -94.84 -12.08
C TYR A 143 -32.97 -93.42 -11.76
N ALA A 144 -33.65 -92.75 -12.69
CA ALA A 144 -34.22 -91.43 -12.46
C ALA A 144 -35.34 -91.42 -11.39
N ALA A 145 -36.12 -92.51 -11.28
CA ALA A 145 -37.15 -92.64 -10.25
C ALA A 145 -36.54 -92.91 -8.87
N ILE A 146 -35.43 -93.67 -8.81
CA ILE A 146 -34.64 -93.89 -7.59
C ILE A 146 -34.04 -92.57 -7.10
N HIS A 147 -33.39 -91.81 -8.00
CA HIS A 147 -32.87 -90.47 -7.71
C HIS A 147 -33.96 -89.56 -7.15
N ALA A 148 -35.08 -89.46 -7.85
CA ALA A 148 -36.17 -88.57 -7.47
C ALA A 148 -36.88 -89.02 -6.19
N HIS A 149 -36.90 -90.32 -5.87
CA HIS A 149 -37.42 -90.84 -4.62
C HIS A 149 -36.60 -90.32 -3.43
N PHE A 150 -35.27 -90.46 -3.47
CA PHE A 150 -34.37 -89.93 -2.45
C PHE A 150 -34.42 -88.40 -2.36
N MET A 151 -34.39 -87.70 -3.51
CA MET A 151 -34.40 -86.23 -3.50
C MET A 151 -35.71 -85.63 -2.97
N ARG A 152 -36.84 -86.32 -3.14
CA ARG A 152 -38.13 -85.83 -2.61
C ARG A 152 -38.34 -86.17 -1.14
N GLN A 153 -37.96 -87.36 -0.72
CA GLN A 153 -38.33 -87.88 0.61
C GLN A 153 -37.20 -87.79 1.64
N TYR A 154 -35.94 -87.74 1.21
CA TYR A 154 -34.79 -87.96 2.08
C TYR A 154 -33.69 -86.90 2.00
N THR A 155 -33.74 -85.89 1.11
CA THR A 155 -32.69 -84.85 1.02
C THR A 155 -32.35 -84.19 2.35
N GLY A 156 -33.35 -83.98 3.22
CA GLY A 156 -33.15 -83.42 4.57
C GLY A 156 -32.40 -84.33 5.54
N ARG A 157 -32.33 -85.65 5.26
CA ARG A 157 -31.57 -86.64 6.04
C ARG A 157 -30.26 -87.05 5.37
N MET A 158 -30.09 -86.78 4.07
CA MET A 158 -28.89 -87.18 3.31
C MET A 158 -27.70 -86.25 3.57
N LEU A 159 -26.52 -86.83 3.73
CA LEU A 159 -25.25 -86.12 3.78
C LEU A 159 -24.74 -85.84 2.35
N PRO A 160 -24.38 -84.58 2.01
CA PRO A 160 -23.85 -84.27 0.69
C PRO A 160 -22.49 -84.93 0.47
N ARG A 161 -22.10 -85.13 -0.79
CA ARG A 161 -20.81 -85.74 -1.19
C ARG A 161 -19.60 -85.01 -0.60
N SER A 162 -19.68 -83.69 -0.47
CA SER A 162 -18.65 -82.87 0.17
C SER A 162 -18.43 -83.19 1.66
N ALA A 163 -19.39 -83.84 2.33
CA ALA A 163 -19.24 -84.27 3.72
C ALA A 163 -18.19 -85.37 3.90
N ARG A 164 -17.71 -86.02 2.83
CA ARG A 164 -16.63 -87.03 2.88
C ARG A 164 -15.31 -86.48 3.45
N GLU A 165 -15.05 -85.19 3.29
CA GLU A 165 -13.83 -84.50 3.74
C GLU A 165 -13.91 -84.06 5.20
N LEU A 166 -15.11 -84.13 5.79
CA LEU A 166 -15.40 -83.61 7.12
C LEU A 166 -15.17 -84.67 8.19
N THR A 167 -14.66 -84.23 9.35
CA THR A 167 -14.67 -85.06 10.57
C THR A 167 -16.12 -85.30 11.03
N LEU A 168 -16.36 -86.30 11.87
CA LEU A 168 -17.65 -86.49 12.54
C LEU A 168 -18.09 -85.24 13.33
N GLU A 169 -17.16 -84.52 13.97
CA GLU A 169 -17.47 -83.23 14.63
C GLU A 169 -17.99 -82.19 13.62
N GLN A 170 -17.30 -82.03 12.49
CA GLN A 170 -17.67 -81.08 11.45
C GLN A 170 -18.98 -81.46 10.78
N ILE A 171 -19.25 -82.76 10.58
CA ILE A 171 -20.55 -83.24 10.08
C ILE A 171 -21.66 -82.88 11.07
N LYS A 172 -21.47 -83.19 12.35
CA LYS A 172 -22.45 -82.87 13.40
C LYS A 172 -22.76 -81.38 13.47
N ALA A 173 -21.74 -80.53 13.33
CA ALA A 173 -21.89 -79.07 13.36
C ALA A 173 -22.52 -78.50 12.07
N ARG A 174 -22.09 -78.96 10.90
CA ARG A 174 -22.49 -78.40 9.60
C ARG A 174 -23.82 -78.96 9.08
N TYR A 175 -24.16 -80.18 9.46
CA TYR A 175 -25.26 -80.97 8.92
C TYR A 175 -26.14 -81.58 10.02
N PRO A 176 -26.69 -80.78 10.96
CA PRO A 176 -27.51 -81.30 12.03
C PRO A 176 -28.74 -82.05 11.50
N GLY A 177 -28.98 -83.26 12.02
CA GLY A 177 -30.11 -84.11 11.62
C GLY A 177 -29.94 -84.86 10.29
N ARG A 178 -28.81 -84.71 9.59
CA ARG A 178 -28.47 -85.51 8.40
C ARG A 178 -27.61 -86.70 8.81
N ASN A 179 -28.11 -87.90 8.56
CA ASN A 179 -27.55 -89.15 9.06
C ASN A 179 -27.60 -90.32 8.05
N MET A 180 -27.89 -90.02 6.78
CA MET A 180 -27.96 -91.02 5.73
C MET A 180 -26.91 -90.73 4.65
N ILE A 181 -26.13 -91.74 4.27
CA ILE A 181 -25.27 -91.70 3.09
C ILE A 181 -25.87 -92.63 2.05
N VAL A 182 -26.02 -92.11 0.82
CA VAL A 182 -26.57 -92.87 -0.31
C VAL A 182 -25.46 -93.03 -1.33
N ALA A 183 -24.76 -94.16 -1.28
CA ALA A 183 -23.70 -94.51 -2.20
C ALA A 183 -24.29 -95.33 -3.36
N VAL A 184 -24.21 -94.79 -4.57
CA VAL A 184 -24.91 -95.32 -5.75
C VAL A 184 -24.01 -95.35 -6.98
N PRO A 185 -24.30 -96.23 -7.95
CA PRO A 185 -23.60 -96.19 -9.23
C PRO A 185 -23.95 -94.92 -10.02
N PRO A 186 -23.04 -94.46 -10.90
CA PRO A 186 -23.16 -93.17 -11.60
C PRO A 186 -24.48 -93.00 -12.33
N GLU A 187 -25.07 -94.05 -12.90
CA GLU A 187 -26.31 -94.02 -13.67
C GLU A 187 -27.52 -93.42 -12.92
N VAL A 188 -27.48 -93.42 -11.58
CA VAL A 188 -28.49 -92.77 -10.72
C VAL A 188 -28.47 -91.25 -10.88
N TYR A 189 -27.29 -90.64 -10.95
CA TYR A 189 -27.10 -89.18 -11.01
C TYR A 189 -26.54 -88.65 -12.35
N GLU A 190 -25.97 -89.51 -13.20
CA GLU A 190 -25.47 -89.18 -14.52
C GLU A 190 -26.59 -89.34 -15.59
N GLY A 191 -26.69 -88.35 -16.50
CA GLY A 191 -27.66 -88.33 -17.61
C GLY A 191 -28.76 -87.27 -17.50
N GLY A 192 -28.39 -85.98 -17.53
CA GLY A 192 -29.28 -84.80 -17.52
C GLY A 192 -28.98 -83.82 -16.37
N ALA A 193 -29.88 -82.86 -16.12
CA ALA A 193 -29.80 -81.88 -15.01
C ALA A 193 -30.11 -82.48 -13.62
N ARG A 194 -29.72 -83.73 -13.35
CA ARG A 194 -29.95 -84.42 -12.07
C ARG A 194 -28.89 -83.98 -11.04
N ASP A 195 -29.36 -83.60 -9.85
CA ASP A 195 -28.48 -83.15 -8.77
C ASP A 195 -27.62 -84.29 -8.23
N TYR A 196 -26.30 -84.16 -8.34
CA TYR A 196 -25.32 -85.13 -7.84
C TYR A 196 -24.83 -84.80 -6.41
N THR A 197 -25.25 -83.67 -5.84
CA THR A 197 -24.75 -83.14 -4.56
C THR A 197 -24.89 -84.13 -3.41
N TYR A 198 -25.98 -84.90 -3.36
CA TYR A 198 -26.31 -85.80 -2.26
C TYR A 198 -26.03 -87.29 -2.52
N PHE A 199 -25.57 -87.64 -3.73
CA PHE A 199 -25.28 -89.01 -4.10
C PHE A 199 -23.78 -89.25 -4.07
N TRP A 200 -23.36 -90.14 -3.17
CA TRP A 200 -21.96 -90.53 -3.06
C TRP A 200 -21.64 -91.55 -4.15
N THR A 201 -20.38 -91.56 -4.58
CA THR A 201 -19.90 -92.58 -5.52
C THR A 201 -20.08 -93.96 -4.91
N LYS A 202 -20.53 -94.95 -5.71
CA LYS A 202 -20.60 -96.36 -5.34
C LYS A 202 -19.34 -96.81 -4.59
N ILE A 203 -19.52 -97.51 -3.46
CA ILE A 203 -18.41 -98.01 -2.66
C ILE A 203 -17.66 -99.09 -3.44
N LYS A 204 -16.34 -98.91 -3.56
CA LYS A 204 -15.48 -99.90 -4.19
C LYS A 204 -15.25 -101.05 -3.20
N HIS A 205 -15.64 -102.25 -3.61
CA HIS A 205 -15.38 -103.48 -2.86
C HIS A 205 -14.05 -104.08 -3.29
N GLN A 206 -13.21 -104.41 -2.32
CA GLN A 206 -12.05 -105.29 -2.48
C GLN A 206 -12.57 -106.72 -2.40
N TRP A 207 -12.84 -107.29 -3.57
CA TRP A 207 -13.41 -108.61 -3.73
C TRP A 207 -12.37 -109.56 -4.31
N VAL A 208 -12.29 -110.77 -3.75
CA VAL A 208 -11.31 -111.81 -4.13
C VAL A 208 -11.51 -112.35 -5.56
N GLY A 209 -12.62 -112.00 -6.21
CA GLY A 209 -12.91 -112.38 -7.61
C GLY A 209 -13.55 -113.75 -7.79
N ASP A 210 -13.95 -114.42 -6.69
CA ASP A 210 -14.53 -115.76 -6.72
C ASP A 210 -15.70 -115.88 -5.74
N GLY A 211 -16.76 -116.60 -6.16
CA GLY A 211 -17.99 -116.79 -5.41
C GLY A 211 -17.91 -117.88 -4.33
N ALA A 212 -16.97 -118.82 -4.42
CA ALA A 212 -16.79 -119.91 -3.45
C ALA A 212 -15.35 -119.96 -2.92
N VAL A 213 -15.01 -119.04 -2.00
CA VAL A 213 -13.65 -118.88 -1.47
C VAL A 213 -13.47 -119.59 -0.12
N SER A 214 -12.33 -120.27 0.07
CA SER A 214 -11.90 -120.84 1.35
C SER A 214 -11.34 -119.76 2.30
N ALA A 215 -11.34 -120.02 3.61
CA ALA A 215 -10.79 -119.09 4.58
C ALA A 215 -9.29 -118.76 4.34
N GLU A 216 -8.48 -119.73 3.92
CA GLU A 216 -7.05 -119.51 3.63
C GLU A 216 -6.81 -118.55 2.45
N ARG A 217 -7.53 -118.76 1.34
CA ARG A 217 -7.42 -117.86 0.18
C ARG A 217 -7.95 -116.47 0.50
N LEU A 218 -9.03 -116.38 1.28
CA LEU A 218 -9.55 -115.10 1.76
C LEU A 218 -8.52 -114.37 2.62
N TYR A 219 -7.85 -115.06 3.55
CA TYR A 219 -6.78 -114.49 4.35
C TYR A 219 -5.66 -113.91 3.47
N GLY A 220 -5.19 -114.65 2.46
CA GLY A 220 -4.16 -114.19 1.54
C GLY A 220 -4.56 -112.93 0.76
N HIS A 221 -5.82 -112.86 0.32
CA HIS A 221 -6.35 -111.67 -0.35
C HIS A 221 -6.42 -110.45 0.60
N ILE A 222 -7.01 -110.63 1.80
CA ILE A 222 -7.10 -109.56 2.80
C ILE A 222 -5.69 -109.08 3.17
N ALA A 223 -4.74 -110.00 3.43
CA ALA A 223 -3.35 -109.65 3.74
C ALA A 223 -2.70 -108.82 2.62
N GLY A 224 -2.92 -109.20 1.36
CA GLY A 224 -2.42 -108.46 0.19
C GLY A 224 -2.98 -107.03 0.13
N VAL A 225 -4.28 -106.85 0.36
CA VAL A 225 -4.90 -105.53 0.41
C VAL A 225 -4.41 -104.72 1.61
N MET A 226 -4.22 -105.35 2.78
CA MET A 226 -3.75 -104.65 4.00
C MET A 226 -2.27 -104.25 3.94
N ASN A 227 -1.48 -104.83 3.03
CA ASN A 227 -0.13 -104.35 2.73
C ASN A 227 -0.15 -103.01 2.00
N ASN A 228 -1.16 -102.75 1.16
CA ASN A 228 -1.32 -101.50 0.42
C ASN A 228 -2.81 -101.11 0.32
N PRO A 229 -3.42 -100.63 1.42
CA PRO A 229 -4.85 -100.36 1.45
C PRO A 229 -5.21 -99.13 0.62
N PRO A 230 -6.43 -99.05 0.07
CA PRO A 230 -6.97 -97.81 -0.51
C PRO A 230 -6.90 -96.64 0.48
N PHE A 231 -6.86 -95.41 -0.05
CA PHE A 231 -6.96 -94.22 0.79
C PHE A 231 -8.32 -94.13 1.50
N ASN A 232 -8.30 -93.54 2.70
CA ASN A 232 -9.45 -93.36 3.59
C ASN A 232 -10.11 -91.98 3.41
N ASP A 233 -9.87 -91.31 2.29
CA ASP A 233 -10.52 -90.05 1.91
C ASP A 233 -11.96 -90.28 1.41
N VAL A 234 -12.29 -91.51 1.00
CA VAL A 234 -13.65 -92.01 0.81
C VAL A 234 -13.84 -93.40 1.40
N PRO A 235 -15.08 -93.78 1.77
CA PRO A 235 -15.36 -95.14 2.21
C PRO A 235 -15.05 -96.20 1.14
N TRP A 236 -14.45 -97.31 1.57
CA TRP A 236 -14.16 -98.49 0.75
C TRP A 236 -14.40 -99.75 1.57
N SER A 237 -14.77 -100.85 0.91
CA SER A 237 -15.23 -102.07 1.56
C SER A 237 -14.33 -103.26 1.32
N MET A 238 -13.93 -103.96 2.37
CA MET A 238 -13.30 -105.27 2.32
C MET A 238 -14.37 -106.36 2.36
N THR A 239 -14.47 -107.16 1.30
CA THR A 239 -15.40 -108.29 1.29
C THR A 239 -14.79 -109.48 2.01
N ALA A 240 -15.34 -109.80 3.18
CA ALA A 240 -14.83 -110.81 4.12
C ALA A 240 -15.81 -111.99 4.27
N THR A 241 -16.18 -112.60 3.14
CA THR A 241 -17.19 -113.67 3.05
C THR A 241 -16.56 -114.98 2.55
N THR A 242 -17.05 -116.13 3.01
CA THR A 242 -16.58 -117.46 2.59
C THR A 242 -17.74 -118.40 2.28
N TYR A 243 -17.46 -119.54 1.65
CA TYR A 243 -18.41 -120.64 1.49
C TYR A 243 -18.07 -121.82 2.43
N SER A 244 -19.09 -122.36 3.08
CA SER A 244 -19.01 -123.57 3.90
C SER A 244 -18.93 -124.84 3.05
N THR A 245 -18.41 -125.92 3.65
CA THR A 245 -18.36 -127.26 3.02
C THR A 245 -19.74 -127.85 2.72
N ALA A 246 -20.80 -127.33 3.37
CA ALA A 246 -22.20 -127.70 3.13
C ALA A 246 -22.84 -126.96 1.93
N GLY A 247 -22.10 -126.08 1.24
CA GLY A 247 -22.53 -125.48 -0.02
C GLY A 247 -23.36 -124.20 0.12
N GLY A 248 -23.04 -123.33 1.08
CA GLY A 248 -23.64 -121.99 1.27
C GLY A 248 -22.74 -121.05 2.08
N PRO A 249 -23.14 -119.79 2.34
CA PRO A 249 -22.32 -118.82 3.06
C PRO A 249 -21.84 -119.39 4.40
N GLY A 250 -20.55 -119.26 4.66
CA GLY A 250 -19.91 -119.77 5.87
C GLY A 250 -19.76 -118.68 6.92
N SER A 251 -20.24 -118.93 8.15
CA SER A 251 -19.91 -118.06 9.28
C SER A 251 -18.45 -118.26 9.67
N ILE A 252 -17.64 -117.23 9.43
CA ILE A 252 -16.22 -117.18 9.83
C ILE A 252 -15.97 -116.11 10.89
N ILE A 253 -16.99 -115.73 11.65
CA ILE A 253 -16.92 -114.66 12.65
C ILE A 253 -15.79 -114.86 13.67
N SER A 254 -15.60 -116.09 14.15
CA SER A 254 -14.51 -116.41 15.10
C SER A 254 -13.13 -116.21 14.47
N THR A 255 -12.98 -116.53 13.18
CA THR A 255 -11.77 -116.33 12.39
C THR A 255 -11.53 -114.85 12.10
N LEU A 256 -12.56 -114.11 11.67
CA LEU A 256 -12.48 -112.66 11.45
C LEU A 256 -12.03 -111.95 12.73
N ARG A 257 -12.60 -112.33 13.89
CA ARG A 257 -12.19 -111.78 15.19
C ARG A 257 -10.69 -111.96 15.47
N GLN A 258 -10.08 -113.04 15.02
CA GLN A 258 -8.64 -113.30 15.17
C GLN A 258 -7.80 -112.48 14.17
N TRP A 259 -8.25 -112.36 12.92
CA TRP A 259 -7.57 -111.57 11.89
C TRP A 259 -7.66 -110.06 12.15
N TYR A 260 -8.73 -109.65 12.83
CA TYR A 260 -9.08 -108.28 13.12
C TYR A 260 -9.23 -108.06 14.64
N PRO A 261 -8.12 -108.15 15.42
CA PRO A 261 -8.16 -107.84 16.84
C PRO A 261 -8.34 -106.33 17.06
N VAL A 262 -8.83 -105.94 18.25
CA VAL A 262 -8.95 -104.52 18.62
C VAL A 262 -7.59 -103.83 18.52
N GLY A 263 -7.53 -102.74 17.75
CA GLY A 263 -6.27 -102.05 17.49
C GLY A 263 -5.25 -102.87 16.70
N GLY A 264 -5.64 -103.94 16.02
CA GLY A 264 -4.77 -104.66 15.09
C GLY A 264 -4.40 -103.82 13.86
N ASP A 265 -3.32 -104.20 13.17
CA ASP A 265 -2.86 -103.48 11.97
C ASP A 265 -3.94 -103.42 10.87
N TRP A 266 -4.57 -104.56 10.56
CA TRP A 266 -5.63 -104.66 9.56
C TRP A 266 -6.86 -103.84 9.96
N GLN A 267 -7.23 -103.86 11.24
CA GLN A 267 -8.37 -103.10 11.75
C GLN A 267 -8.14 -101.58 11.68
N ARG A 268 -6.91 -101.11 11.99
CA ARG A 268 -6.55 -99.69 11.85
C ARG A 268 -6.58 -99.22 10.40
N LYS A 269 -6.15 -100.08 9.46
CA LYS A 269 -6.09 -99.79 8.02
C LYS A 269 -7.44 -99.90 7.31
N SER A 270 -8.36 -100.73 7.82
CA SER A 270 -9.66 -100.98 7.20
C SER A 270 -10.63 -99.83 7.39
N ASN A 271 -11.46 -99.61 6.37
CA ASN A 271 -12.67 -98.81 6.47
C ASN A 271 -13.89 -99.71 6.73
N ILE A 272 -14.56 -100.22 5.70
CA ILE A 272 -15.71 -101.11 5.85
C ILE A 272 -15.26 -102.57 5.81
N ILE A 273 -15.73 -103.40 6.75
CA ILE A 273 -15.58 -104.86 6.69
C ILE A 273 -16.97 -105.47 6.47
N ASN A 274 -17.16 -106.07 5.30
CA ASN A 274 -18.44 -106.61 4.82
C ASN A 274 -18.48 -108.13 4.98
N PHE A 275 -19.35 -108.64 5.85
CA PHE A 275 -19.35 -110.07 6.24
C PHE A 275 -20.77 -110.64 6.35
N ASP A 276 -20.86 -111.98 6.31
CA ASP A 276 -22.11 -112.73 6.45
C ASP A 276 -22.45 -113.02 7.92
N PHE A 277 -23.75 -113.03 8.21
CA PHE A 277 -24.38 -113.39 9.49
C PHE A 277 -24.09 -112.47 10.68
N VAL A 278 -24.88 -111.40 10.79
CA VAL A 278 -24.98 -110.60 12.03
C VAL A 278 -25.79 -111.37 13.08
N THR A 279 -25.11 -112.19 13.86
CA THR A 279 -25.67 -112.98 14.97
C THR A 279 -25.24 -112.43 16.33
N ARG A 280 -25.75 -112.99 17.44
CA ARG A 280 -25.27 -112.67 18.80
C ARG A 280 -23.76 -112.90 18.96
N GLU A 281 -23.18 -113.90 18.28
CA GLU A 281 -21.74 -114.20 18.35
C GLU A 281 -20.90 -113.17 17.59
N SER A 282 -21.47 -112.55 16.55
CA SER A 282 -20.82 -111.49 15.78
C SER A 282 -20.63 -110.19 16.56
N ALA A 283 -21.40 -109.97 17.63
CA ALA A 283 -21.30 -108.79 18.48
C ALA A 283 -19.87 -108.54 18.96
N ALA A 284 -19.09 -109.59 19.30
CA ALA A 284 -17.70 -109.42 19.71
C ALA A 284 -16.80 -108.88 18.59
N PHE A 285 -16.97 -109.34 17.34
CA PHE A 285 -16.22 -108.83 16.19
C PHE A 285 -16.68 -107.42 15.80
N ILE A 286 -17.99 -107.13 15.86
CA ILE A 286 -18.50 -105.78 15.61
C ILE A 286 -17.94 -104.80 16.65
N ARG A 287 -17.86 -105.19 17.93
CA ARG A 287 -17.18 -104.40 18.97
C ARG A 287 -15.71 -104.15 18.63
N HIS A 288 -14.98 -105.12 18.05
CA HIS A 288 -13.61 -104.88 17.60
C HIS A 288 -13.52 -103.77 16.54
N CYS A 289 -14.48 -103.72 15.62
CA CYS A 289 -14.57 -102.64 14.63
C CYS A 289 -14.83 -101.29 15.31
N ILE A 290 -15.80 -101.24 16.22
CA ILE A 290 -16.21 -100.03 16.95
C ILE A 290 -15.06 -99.50 17.82
N GLU A 291 -14.49 -100.32 18.69
CA GLU A 291 -13.48 -99.91 19.67
C GLU A 291 -12.16 -99.50 19.01
N SER A 292 -11.84 -100.09 17.85
CA SER A 292 -10.64 -99.71 17.13
C SER A 292 -10.69 -98.29 16.58
N ASN A 293 -11.87 -97.67 16.45
CA ASN A 293 -12.01 -96.26 16.10
C ASN A 293 -11.46 -95.34 17.19
N ILE A 294 -11.54 -95.73 18.46
CA ILE A 294 -11.07 -94.92 19.59
C ILE A 294 -9.55 -94.67 19.51
N GLY A 295 -8.80 -95.65 18.99
CA GLY A 295 -7.33 -95.60 18.90
C GLY A 295 -6.76 -95.12 17.56
N LYS A 296 -7.58 -94.66 16.60
CA LYS A 296 -7.08 -94.19 15.29
C LYS A 296 -6.47 -92.78 15.42
N PRO A 297 -5.22 -92.56 14.96
CA PRO A 297 -4.54 -91.26 15.07
C PRO A 297 -5.11 -90.22 14.11
N VAL A 298 -4.93 -88.93 14.43
CA VAL A 298 -5.19 -87.82 13.50
C VAL A 298 -4.15 -87.87 12.38
N ARG A 299 -4.60 -87.96 11.12
CA ARG A 299 -3.72 -87.92 9.95
C ARG A 299 -3.79 -86.53 9.28
N PRO A 300 -2.67 -85.96 8.79
CA PRO A 300 -2.71 -84.76 7.97
C PRO A 300 -3.58 -85.02 6.74
N ARG A 301 -4.64 -84.23 6.58
CA ARG A 301 -5.53 -84.32 5.42
C ARG A 301 -4.94 -83.53 4.28
N LEU A 302 -5.04 -84.04 3.06
CA LEU A 302 -4.60 -83.32 1.88
C LEU A 302 -5.31 -81.96 1.82
N ALA A 303 -4.54 -80.87 1.83
CA ALA A 303 -5.07 -79.52 1.74
C ALA A 303 -4.01 -78.54 1.23
N ILE A 304 -4.48 -77.47 0.57
CA ILE A 304 -3.68 -76.26 0.33
C ILE A 304 -3.83 -75.36 1.56
N LEU A 305 -2.71 -74.92 2.13
CA LEU A 305 -2.70 -74.04 3.30
C LEU A 305 -2.29 -72.61 2.95
N ARG A 306 -1.40 -72.45 1.96
CA ARG A 306 -0.95 -71.16 1.46
C ARG A 306 -0.77 -71.22 -0.05
N PRO A 307 -1.18 -70.21 -0.82
CA PRO A 307 -2.02 -69.09 -0.37
C PRO A 307 -3.41 -69.56 0.08
N SER A 308 -4.08 -68.71 0.84
CA SER A 308 -5.45 -68.92 1.34
C SER A 308 -6.50 -68.42 0.35
N GLU A 309 -7.75 -68.85 0.52
CA GLU A 309 -8.88 -68.40 -0.30
C GLU A 309 -8.99 -66.87 -0.34
N GLY A 310 -8.99 -66.29 -1.53
CA GLY A 310 -9.08 -64.85 -1.79
C GLY A 310 -7.76 -64.07 -1.61
N GLU A 311 -6.64 -64.73 -1.31
CA GLU A 311 -5.37 -64.05 -1.03
C GLU A 311 -4.77 -63.37 -2.28
N ILE A 312 -4.19 -62.18 -2.08
CA ILE A 312 -3.39 -61.47 -3.08
C ILE A 312 -1.93 -61.82 -2.87
N VAL A 313 -1.33 -62.52 -3.83
CA VAL A 313 0.02 -63.05 -3.73
C VAL A 313 1.00 -62.20 -4.52
N PHE A 314 2.08 -61.80 -3.86
CA PHE A 314 3.17 -61.01 -4.45
C PHE A 314 4.45 -61.84 -4.50
N GLY A 315 5.31 -61.54 -5.48
CA GLY A 315 6.63 -62.14 -5.60
C GLY A 315 6.96 -62.58 -7.02
N PRO A 316 8.19 -63.05 -7.25
CA PRO A 316 8.65 -63.46 -8.59
C PRO A 316 8.07 -64.80 -9.05
N ARG A 317 7.56 -65.63 -8.13
CA ARG A 317 6.90 -66.91 -8.39
C ARG A 317 5.71 -67.09 -7.45
N LEU A 318 4.69 -67.80 -7.90
CA LEU A 318 3.58 -68.22 -7.05
C LEU A 318 4.01 -69.47 -6.29
N THR A 319 4.20 -69.37 -4.98
CA THR A 319 4.49 -70.52 -4.11
C THR A 319 3.20 -71.03 -3.49
N VAL A 320 2.88 -72.30 -3.71
CA VAL A 320 1.72 -72.98 -3.12
C VAL A 320 2.23 -74.06 -2.18
N ALA A 321 1.80 -74.01 -0.93
CA ALA A 321 2.18 -74.94 0.11
C ALA A 321 0.95 -75.54 0.79
N GLY A 322 1.10 -76.76 1.28
CA GLY A 322 0.01 -77.49 1.90
C GLY A 322 0.49 -78.67 2.73
N VAL A 323 -0.48 -79.52 3.07
CA VAL A 323 -0.25 -80.76 3.82
C VAL A 323 -0.78 -81.95 3.04
N GLY A 324 -0.24 -83.14 3.29
CA GLY A 324 -0.61 -84.39 2.65
C GLY A 324 -0.07 -85.62 3.39
N ALA A 325 -0.23 -86.80 2.81
CA ALA A 325 0.35 -88.02 3.37
C ALA A 325 1.86 -88.06 3.13
N PRO A 326 2.71 -88.27 4.16
CA PRO A 326 4.16 -88.33 4.00
C PRO A 326 4.61 -89.30 2.90
N GLY A 327 5.53 -88.85 2.04
CA GLY A 327 6.03 -89.61 0.89
C GLY A 327 5.08 -89.66 -0.33
N ALA A 328 3.90 -89.05 -0.25
CA ALA A 328 3.00 -88.94 -1.40
C ALA A 328 3.52 -87.91 -2.41
N ILE A 329 3.21 -88.14 -3.69
CA ILE A 329 3.44 -87.15 -4.75
C ILE A 329 2.17 -86.30 -4.87
N ILE A 330 2.31 -84.99 -4.69
CA ILE A 330 1.26 -84.00 -4.91
C ILE A 330 1.28 -83.57 -6.37
N THR A 331 0.10 -83.48 -6.98
CA THR A 331 -0.15 -82.77 -8.24
C THR A 331 -1.02 -81.54 -7.93
N LEU A 332 -0.61 -80.36 -8.39
CA LEU A 332 -1.35 -79.11 -8.30
C LEU A 332 -1.97 -78.79 -9.67
N SER A 333 -3.26 -78.45 -9.71
CA SER A 333 -4.03 -78.21 -10.94
C SER A 333 -4.95 -77.01 -10.84
N GLY A 334 -5.25 -76.38 -11.99
CA GLY A 334 -6.09 -75.19 -12.12
C GLY A 334 -7.59 -75.39 -12.02
N GLU A 335 -8.09 -76.62 -12.15
CA GLU A 335 -9.54 -76.92 -12.13
C GLU A 335 -9.81 -78.33 -11.58
N GLY A 336 -8.86 -78.89 -10.81
CA GLY A 336 -8.93 -80.27 -10.33
C GLY A 336 -8.74 -81.31 -11.44
N GLU A 337 -9.62 -82.32 -11.50
CA GLU A 337 -9.52 -83.47 -12.41
C GLU A 337 -9.71 -83.04 -13.87
N GLY A 338 -8.67 -83.24 -14.70
CA GLY A 338 -8.68 -82.84 -16.11
C GLY A 338 -8.27 -81.37 -16.37
N GLY A 339 -7.97 -80.61 -15.32
CA GLY A 339 -7.47 -79.23 -15.41
C GLY A 339 -5.98 -79.13 -15.78
N ILE A 340 -5.50 -77.89 -15.95
CA ILE A 340 -4.09 -77.61 -16.26
C ILE A 340 -3.23 -77.93 -15.03
N GLU A 341 -2.32 -78.88 -15.16
CA GLU A 341 -1.33 -79.16 -14.12
C GLU A 341 -0.28 -78.05 -14.04
N TYR A 342 -0.15 -77.46 -12.85
CA TYR A 342 0.78 -76.39 -12.55
C TYR A 342 2.12 -76.88 -12.02
N GLY A 343 2.14 -78.08 -11.43
CA GLY A 343 3.36 -78.71 -10.97
C GLY A 343 3.10 -79.89 -10.06
N ALA A 344 4.18 -80.58 -9.70
CA ALA A 344 4.14 -81.67 -8.75
C ALA A 344 5.24 -81.51 -7.68
N GLY A 345 4.97 -82.03 -6.48
CA GLY A 345 5.88 -81.99 -5.34
C GLY A 345 5.79 -83.28 -4.53
N VAL A 346 6.74 -83.52 -3.63
CA VAL A 346 6.69 -84.67 -2.71
C VAL A 346 6.36 -84.14 -1.32
N VAL A 347 5.46 -84.81 -0.62
CA VAL A 347 5.17 -84.53 0.78
C VAL A 347 6.33 -85.04 1.63
N ASP A 348 6.91 -84.18 2.46
CA ASP A 348 7.99 -84.50 3.37
C ASP A 348 7.54 -85.41 4.54
N ASN A 349 8.47 -85.75 5.43
CA ASN A 349 8.21 -86.66 6.56
C ASN A 349 7.30 -86.01 7.62
N GLU A 350 7.27 -84.68 7.67
CA GLU A 350 6.45 -83.85 8.53
C GLU A 350 5.01 -83.70 8.00
N GLY A 351 4.76 -84.13 6.76
CA GLY A 351 3.44 -84.09 6.13
C GLY A 351 3.17 -82.80 5.37
N THR A 352 4.19 -81.99 5.08
CA THR A 352 4.11 -80.73 4.35
C THR A 352 4.65 -80.84 2.92
N TRP A 353 4.18 -79.97 2.04
CA TRP A 353 4.67 -79.86 0.66
C TRP A 353 4.66 -78.40 0.20
N GLU A 354 5.53 -78.07 -0.75
CA GLU A 354 5.60 -76.77 -1.39
C GLU A 354 5.89 -76.94 -2.90
N ILE A 355 5.18 -76.19 -3.73
CA ILE A 355 5.33 -76.14 -5.19
C ILE A 355 5.46 -74.69 -5.61
N SER A 356 6.59 -74.35 -6.24
CA SER A 356 6.79 -73.05 -6.90
C SER A 356 6.29 -73.11 -8.34
N VAL A 357 5.26 -72.35 -8.65
CA VAL A 357 4.63 -72.31 -9.97
C VAL A 357 5.16 -71.13 -10.78
N VAL A 358 5.51 -71.39 -12.04
CA VAL A 358 5.91 -70.37 -13.02
C VAL A 358 4.68 -70.02 -13.85
N THR A 359 4.04 -68.91 -13.50
CA THR A 359 2.80 -68.46 -14.15
C THR A 359 2.82 -66.93 -14.34
N PRO A 360 2.06 -66.38 -15.30
CA PRO A 360 1.83 -64.95 -15.36
C PRO A 360 0.93 -64.47 -14.20
N PRO A 361 1.05 -63.21 -13.76
CA PRO A 361 0.09 -62.59 -12.84
C PRO A 361 -1.34 -62.63 -13.39
N GLN A 362 -2.25 -63.27 -12.65
CA GLN A 362 -3.69 -63.33 -12.92
C GLN A 362 -4.41 -63.96 -11.72
N VAL A 363 -5.73 -64.15 -11.86
CA VAL A 363 -6.52 -64.94 -10.92
C VAL A 363 -6.32 -66.43 -11.23
N TYR A 364 -6.08 -67.23 -10.21
CA TYR A 364 -5.94 -68.69 -10.30
C TYR A 364 -6.98 -69.38 -9.42
N GLU A 365 -7.57 -70.45 -9.92
CA GLU A 365 -8.19 -71.48 -9.09
C GLU A 365 -7.17 -72.61 -8.87
N LEU A 366 -7.05 -73.16 -7.67
CA LEU A 366 -6.03 -74.13 -7.30
C LEU A 366 -6.65 -75.31 -6.54
N SER A 367 -6.45 -76.52 -7.05
CA SER A 367 -6.76 -77.78 -6.38
C SER A 367 -5.52 -78.68 -6.32
N CYS A 368 -5.42 -79.55 -5.32
CA CYS A 368 -4.36 -80.55 -5.25
C CYS A 368 -4.90 -81.98 -5.14
N TRP A 369 -4.08 -82.91 -5.59
CA TRP A 369 -4.30 -84.36 -5.55
C TRP A 369 -3.03 -85.04 -5.09
N GLN A 370 -3.13 -86.18 -4.38
CA GLN A 370 -1.95 -86.93 -3.94
C GLN A 370 -1.97 -88.38 -4.41
N LYS A 371 -0.77 -88.91 -4.72
CA LYS A 371 -0.53 -90.32 -5.04
C LYS A 371 0.44 -90.94 -4.05
N LEU A 372 0.05 -92.04 -3.41
CA LEU A 372 0.93 -92.84 -2.55
C LEU A 372 0.79 -94.31 -2.91
N ASN A 373 1.91 -95.00 -3.12
CA ASN A 373 1.97 -96.44 -3.39
C ASN A 373 1.00 -96.92 -4.49
N GLY A 374 0.83 -96.14 -5.56
CA GLY A 374 -0.04 -96.48 -6.70
C GLY A 374 -1.52 -96.12 -6.53
N HIS A 375 -1.96 -95.77 -5.33
CA HIS A 375 -3.31 -95.26 -5.08
C HIS A 375 -3.32 -93.73 -5.17
N GLY A 376 -4.40 -93.18 -5.73
CA GLY A 376 -4.65 -91.75 -5.80
C GLY A 376 -5.77 -91.34 -4.85
N SER A 377 -5.66 -90.17 -4.23
CA SER A 377 -6.77 -89.57 -3.50
C SER A 377 -7.84 -89.01 -4.44
N HIS A 378 -8.85 -88.36 -3.90
CA HIS A 378 -9.63 -87.36 -4.61
C HIS A 378 -8.90 -86.02 -4.66
N TRP A 379 -9.30 -85.18 -5.61
CA TRP A 379 -8.91 -83.77 -5.66
C TRP A 379 -9.56 -82.99 -4.51
N THR A 380 -8.82 -82.05 -3.94
CA THR A 380 -9.36 -81.08 -2.99
C THR A 380 -10.32 -80.11 -3.67
N SER A 381 -11.24 -79.54 -2.88
CA SER A 381 -12.01 -78.37 -3.32
C SER A 381 -11.06 -77.24 -3.77
N PRO A 382 -11.35 -76.53 -4.88
CA PRO A 382 -10.49 -75.47 -5.38
C PRO A 382 -10.48 -74.26 -4.44
N ILE A 383 -9.36 -73.53 -4.41
CA ILE A 383 -9.28 -72.19 -3.82
C ILE A 383 -8.99 -71.14 -4.90
N THR A 384 -9.53 -69.93 -4.77
CA THR A 384 -9.31 -68.81 -5.70
C THR A 384 -8.31 -67.81 -5.12
N ILE A 385 -7.34 -67.36 -5.92
CA ILE A 385 -6.33 -66.36 -5.52
C ILE A 385 -6.05 -65.33 -6.61
N ARG A 386 -5.50 -64.15 -6.26
CA ARG A 386 -5.00 -63.16 -7.22
C ARG A 386 -3.47 -63.08 -7.13
N TYR A 387 -2.76 -63.66 -8.08
CA TYR A 387 -1.31 -63.52 -8.17
C TYR A 387 -0.95 -62.26 -8.95
N VAL A 388 -0.23 -61.32 -8.32
CA VAL A 388 0.13 -60.01 -8.89
C VAL A 388 1.58 -59.97 -9.38
N GLY A 389 2.40 -60.93 -8.99
CA GLY A 389 3.83 -60.91 -9.29
C GLY A 389 4.59 -59.87 -8.46
N THR A 390 5.75 -59.43 -8.94
CA THR A 390 6.52 -58.33 -8.35
C THR A 390 5.97 -56.97 -8.82
N LEU A 391 5.67 -56.06 -7.90
CA LEU A 391 5.27 -54.69 -8.25
C LEU A 391 6.46 -53.93 -8.87
N LEU A 392 6.32 -53.55 -10.14
CA LEU A 392 7.31 -52.75 -10.85
C LEU A 392 7.12 -51.25 -10.58
N SER A 393 8.16 -50.44 -10.77
CA SER A 393 8.02 -48.99 -10.62
C SER A 393 7.09 -48.40 -11.70
N PRO A 394 6.13 -47.53 -11.34
CA PRO A 394 5.33 -46.80 -12.32
C PRO A 394 6.16 -45.76 -13.10
N GLU A 395 5.67 -45.32 -14.26
CA GLU A 395 6.28 -44.30 -15.11
C GLU A 395 5.47 -43.00 -15.01
N ILE A 396 6.13 -41.86 -14.74
CA ILE A 396 5.53 -40.52 -14.84
C ILE A 396 5.65 -40.00 -16.28
N ARG A 397 4.54 -39.60 -16.89
CA ARG A 397 4.50 -39.01 -18.24
C ARG A 397 4.24 -37.52 -18.24
N ASN A 398 3.45 -37.04 -17.27
CA ASN A 398 3.23 -35.62 -17.05
C ASN A 398 3.40 -35.32 -15.56
N PRO A 399 4.14 -34.25 -15.18
CA PRO A 399 4.98 -33.43 -16.05
C PRO A 399 6.07 -34.25 -16.77
N ALA A 400 6.36 -33.91 -18.03
CA ALA A 400 7.43 -34.55 -18.78
C ALA A 400 8.81 -34.12 -18.24
N ASN A 401 9.81 -34.99 -18.31
CA ASN A 401 11.16 -34.64 -17.86
C ASN A 401 11.74 -33.45 -18.66
N GLY A 402 12.29 -32.46 -17.97
CA GLY A 402 12.78 -31.19 -18.51
C GLY A 402 11.69 -30.17 -18.89
N SER A 403 10.41 -30.47 -18.65
CA SER A 403 9.31 -29.56 -19.05
C SER A 403 9.17 -28.32 -18.15
N MET A 404 8.49 -27.32 -18.69
CA MET A 404 8.02 -26.15 -17.93
C MET A 404 6.60 -26.40 -17.42
N VAL A 405 6.34 -26.09 -16.16
CA VAL A 405 5.05 -26.27 -15.51
C VAL A 405 4.53 -24.94 -14.97
N GLY A 406 3.28 -24.63 -15.26
CA GLY A 406 2.68 -23.31 -14.98
C GLY A 406 2.21 -23.08 -13.55
N ASN A 407 1.82 -24.15 -12.85
CA ASN A 407 1.21 -24.08 -11.53
C ASN A 407 1.93 -25.00 -10.53
N ARG A 408 1.88 -24.67 -9.24
CA ARG A 408 2.57 -25.43 -8.17
C ARG A 408 1.84 -26.69 -7.73
N LYS A 409 0.64 -26.96 -8.25
CA LYS A 409 -0.14 -28.16 -7.99
C LYS A 409 -0.49 -28.89 -9.30
N PRO A 410 0.52 -29.35 -10.07
CA PRO A 410 0.28 -29.84 -11.42
C PRO A 410 -0.55 -31.11 -11.42
N ASP A 411 -1.21 -31.35 -12.55
CA ASP A 411 -1.76 -32.66 -12.86
C ASP A 411 -0.60 -33.61 -13.16
N ILE A 412 -0.59 -34.75 -12.46
CA ILE A 412 0.44 -35.78 -12.56
C ILE A 412 -0.22 -37.02 -13.15
N ASN A 413 0.30 -37.52 -14.27
CA ASN A 413 -0.21 -38.74 -14.87
C ASN A 413 0.91 -39.61 -15.43
N GLY A 414 0.57 -40.88 -15.61
CA GLY A 414 1.54 -41.88 -16.00
C GLY A 414 0.92 -43.23 -16.28
N ARG A 415 1.78 -44.24 -16.41
CA ARG A 415 1.41 -45.62 -16.75
C ARG A 415 2.25 -46.64 -15.97
N GLY A 416 2.00 -47.92 -16.20
CA GLY A 416 2.82 -49.02 -15.69
C GLY A 416 2.53 -49.45 -14.25
N ALA A 417 1.46 -48.93 -13.65
CA ALA A 417 0.98 -49.39 -12.35
C ALA A 417 -0.03 -50.55 -12.51
N VAL A 418 -0.17 -51.39 -11.49
CA VAL A 418 -1.14 -52.49 -11.46
C VAL A 418 -2.54 -51.93 -11.21
N ALA A 419 -3.55 -52.48 -11.89
CA ALA A 419 -4.94 -52.11 -11.69
C ALA A 419 -5.35 -52.21 -10.20
N ASP A 420 -6.12 -51.23 -9.73
CA ASP A 420 -6.57 -51.03 -8.34
C ASP A 420 -5.48 -50.57 -7.35
N ALA A 421 -4.22 -50.43 -7.77
CA ALA A 421 -3.18 -49.83 -6.93
C ALA A 421 -3.39 -48.31 -6.77
N SER A 422 -2.74 -47.74 -5.75
CA SER A 422 -2.55 -46.29 -5.63
C SER A 422 -1.12 -45.91 -5.99
N VAL A 423 -0.94 -44.92 -6.85
CA VAL A 423 0.38 -44.33 -7.14
C VAL A 423 0.57 -43.13 -6.21
N GLU A 424 1.65 -43.12 -5.44
CA GLU A 424 1.99 -42.08 -4.47
C GLU A 424 3.14 -41.21 -5.02
N PHE A 425 3.08 -39.90 -4.80
CA PHE A 425 3.98 -38.91 -5.36
C PHE A 425 4.95 -38.37 -4.30
N TYR A 426 6.24 -38.33 -4.63
CA TYR A 426 7.29 -37.93 -3.70
C TYR A 426 8.36 -37.07 -4.36
N ASP A 427 9.04 -36.24 -3.56
CA ASP A 427 10.32 -35.67 -3.99
C ASP A 427 11.47 -36.68 -3.88
N THR A 428 12.63 -36.28 -4.38
CA THR A 428 13.87 -37.06 -4.30
C THR A 428 14.72 -36.76 -3.06
N LYS A 429 14.16 -36.10 -2.04
CA LYS A 429 14.88 -35.85 -0.79
C LYS A 429 14.89 -37.11 0.07
N GLU A 430 15.77 -37.12 1.06
CA GLU A 430 15.86 -38.17 2.06
C GLU A 430 15.75 -37.54 3.47
N PRO A 431 14.66 -37.80 4.23
CA PRO A 431 13.51 -38.63 3.87
C PRO A 431 12.62 -37.99 2.76
N PRO A 432 11.96 -38.79 1.91
CA PRO A 432 11.10 -38.27 0.86
C PRO A 432 9.83 -37.63 1.42
N THR A 433 9.43 -36.51 0.83
CA THR A 433 8.19 -35.80 1.20
C THR A 433 7.03 -36.26 0.31
N TYR A 434 5.88 -36.58 0.90
CA TYR A 434 4.66 -36.97 0.18
C TYR A 434 3.90 -35.76 -0.37
N TYR A 435 3.43 -35.83 -1.61
CA TYR A 435 2.71 -34.74 -2.28
C TYR A 435 1.33 -35.13 -2.84
N GLY A 436 0.89 -36.37 -2.63
CA GLY A 436 -0.44 -36.83 -3.03
C GLY A 436 -0.43 -38.21 -3.67
N SER A 437 -1.59 -38.62 -4.19
CA SER A 437 -1.75 -39.91 -4.85
C SER A 437 -2.71 -39.90 -6.04
N ALA A 438 -2.65 -40.96 -6.85
CA ALA A 438 -3.55 -41.26 -7.94
C ALA A 438 -4.09 -42.68 -7.85
N ARG A 439 -5.32 -42.89 -8.31
CA ARG A 439 -5.86 -44.23 -8.53
C ARG A 439 -5.49 -44.72 -9.93
N VAL A 440 -5.22 -46.01 -10.04
CA VAL A 440 -4.86 -46.68 -11.29
C VAL A 440 -6.11 -47.28 -11.92
N ASP A 441 -6.29 -47.05 -13.22
CA ASP A 441 -7.38 -47.65 -14.00
C ASP A 441 -7.09 -49.11 -14.39
N SER A 442 -8.07 -49.76 -15.02
CA SER A 442 -7.95 -51.16 -15.45
C SER A 442 -6.85 -51.42 -16.47
N ASN A 443 -6.33 -50.38 -17.14
CA ASN A 443 -5.29 -50.45 -18.15
C ASN A 443 -3.90 -50.06 -17.60
N GLY A 444 -3.78 -49.85 -16.28
CA GLY A 444 -2.53 -49.46 -15.64
C GLY A 444 -2.12 -48.00 -15.89
N SER A 445 -3.04 -47.17 -16.40
CA SER A 445 -2.84 -45.73 -16.48
C SER A 445 -3.37 -45.06 -15.21
N TRP A 446 -2.77 -43.94 -14.84
CA TRP A 446 -3.13 -43.26 -13.60
C TRP A 446 -3.05 -41.75 -13.77
N PHE A 447 -3.91 -41.06 -13.05
CA PHE A 447 -4.02 -39.59 -13.06
C PHE A 447 -4.32 -39.13 -11.63
N GLY A 448 -3.56 -38.13 -11.18
CA GLY A 448 -3.76 -37.46 -9.91
C GLY A 448 -3.32 -36.01 -10.00
N LYS A 449 -3.50 -35.28 -8.91
CA LYS A 449 -3.05 -33.90 -8.79
C LYS A 449 -2.21 -33.79 -7.54
N ALA A 450 -1.18 -32.96 -7.57
CA ALA A 450 -0.44 -32.64 -6.35
C ALA A 450 -1.39 -31.99 -5.32
N GLU A 451 -1.43 -32.54 -4.11
CA GLU A 451 -2.32 -32.10 -3.02
C GLU A 451 -1.74 -30.85 -2.32
N ALA A 452 -0.41 -30.75 -2.27
CA ALA A 452 0.35 -29.63 -1.73
C ALA A 452 1.14 -28.91 -2.83
N ASP A 453 1.50 -27.65 -2.57
CA ASP A 453 2.37 -26.88 -3.45
C ASP A 453 3.76 -27.53 -3.50
N LEU A 454 4.22 -27.83 -4.72
CA LEU A 454 5.55 -28.34 -4.96
C LEU A 454 6.56 -27.17 -4.80
N PRO A 455 7.57 -27.30 -3.92
CA PRO A 455 8.51 -26.21 -3.59
C PRO A 455 9.58 -25.98 -4.66
N GLY A 456 10.26 -24.83 -4.57
CA GLY A 456 11.41 -24.50 -5.42
C GLY A 456 11.04 -24.05 -6.83
N GLN A 457 12.04 -23.65 -7.61
CA GLN A 457 11.88 -23.32 -9.03
C GLN A 457 12.08 -24.58 -9.89
N ALA A 458 13.12 -25.38 -9.60
CA ALA A 458 13.29 -26.72 -10.15
C ALA A 458 12.77 -27.75 -9.14
N PHE A 459 12.03 -28.73 -9.62
CA PHE A 459 11.48 -29.82 -8.80
C PHE A 459 11.78 -31.17 -9.43
N SER A 460 12.09 -32.15 -8.58
CA SER A 460 12.41 -33.53 -8.97
C SER A 460 11.39 -34.44 -8.31
N LEU A 461 10.51 -35.02 -9.13
CA LEU A 461 9.37 -35.84 -8.72
C LEU A 461 9.63 -37.31 -9.06
N ARG A 462 9.40 -38.21 -8.11
CA ARG A 462 9.36 -39.65 -8.31
C ARG A 462 8.06 -40.22 -7.76
N CYS A 463 7.68 -41.41 -8.19
CA CYS A 463 6.46 -42.05 -7.69
C CYS A 463 6.69 -43.54 -7.40
N LEU A 464 5.85 -44.12 -6.55
CA LEU A 464 5.78 -45.57 -6.33
C LEU A 464 4.32 -46.00 -6.35
N GLN A 465 4.06 -47.29 -6.54
CA GLN A 465 2.71 -47.83 -6.39
C GLN A 465 2.58 -48.66 -5.11
N ARG A 466 1.38 -48.64 -4.52
CA ARG A 466 1.01 -49.42 -3.34
C ARG A 466 -0.25 -50.24 -3.61
N LEU A 467 -0.21 -51.54 -3.30
CA LEU A 467 -1.35 -52.44 -3.35
C LEU A 467 -1.32 -53.38 -2.16
N ALA A 468 -2.44 -53.49 -1.42
CA ALA A 468 -2.58 -54.35 -0.25
C ALA A 468 -1.42 -54.25 0.77
N GLY A 469 -0.90 -53.03 0.97
CA GLY A 469 0.22 -52.76 1.89
C GLY A 469 1.63 -52.96 1.32
N VAL A 470 1.77 -53.59 0.14
CA VAL A 470 3.05 -53.80 -0.54
C VAL A 470 3.34 -52.62 -1.47
N THR A 471 4.61 -52.16 -1.50
CA THR A 471 5.08 -51.06 -2.34
C THR A 471 6.03 -51.53 -3.43
N SER A 472 5.97 -50.91 -4.60
CA SER A 472 7.03 -50.99 -5.60
C SER A 472 8.28 -50.20 -5.17
N PRO A 473 9.42 -50.38 -5.85
CA PRO A 473 10.47 -49.36 -5.86
C PRO A 473 9.96 -48.03 -6.42
N PHE A 474 10.71 -46.95 -6.17
CA PHE A 474 10.46 -45.66 -6.81
C PHE A 474 10.71 -45.72 -8.32
N SER A 475 10.00 -44.89 -9.07
CA SER A 475 10.27 -44.56 -10.46
C SER A 475 11.59 -43.82 -10.61
N GLU A 476 12.14 -43.81 -11.83
CA GLU A 476 13.10 -42.79 -12.20
C GLU A 476 12.48 -41.39 -11.98
N PRO A 477 13.25 -40.44 -11.43
CA PRO A 477 12.73 -39.11 -11.16
C PRO A 477 12.54 -38.31 -12.46
N VAL A 478 11.43 -37.59 -12.56
CA VAL A 478 11.22 -36.55 -13.58
C VAL A 478 11.54 -35.20 -12.98
N THR A 479 12.38 -34.43 -13.65
CA THR A 479 12.69 -33.06 -13.28
C THR A 479 11.89 -32.10 -14.14
N PHE A 480 11.42 -31.00 -13.57
CA PHE A 480 10.73 -29.96 -14.31
C PHE A 480 10.88 -28.63 -13.58
N THR A 481 10.63 -27.54 -14.30
CA THR A 481 10.83 -26.18 -13.79
C THR A 481 9.50 -25.44 -13.74
N PHE A 482 9.19 -24.84 -12.60
CA PHE A 482 8.04 -23.97 -12.46
C PHE A 482 8.28 -22.62 -13.12
N MET A 483 7.29 -22.19 -13.89
CA MET A 483 7.22 -20.82 -14.39
C MET A 483 6.68 -19.93 -13.28
N ASN A 484 7.57 -19.20 -12.59
CA ASN A 484 7.16 -18.28 -11.53
C ASN A 484 6.28 -17.15 -12.10
N PRO A 485 5.31 -16.64 -11.33
CA PRO A 485 4.56 -15.45 -11.73
C PRO A 485 5.52 -14.25 -11.91
N PRO A 486 5.36 -13.43 -12.96
CA PRO A 486 6.13 -12.20 -13.11
C PRO A 486 5.69 -11.15 -12.08
N THR A 487 6.59 -10.28 -11.65
CA THR A 487 6.30 -9.22 -10.66
C THR A 487 5.90 -7.93 -11.36
N ILE A 488 4.84 -7.27 -10.90
CA ILE A 488 4.45 -5.93 -11.37
C ILE A 488 5.18 -4.88 -10.53
N LEU A 489 5.99 -4.03 -11.17
CA LEU A 489 6.72 -2.94 -10.51
C LEU A 489 5.99 -1.59 -10.64
N ALA A 490 5.29 -1.36 -11.75
CA ALA A 490 4.42 -0.20 -11.89
C ALA A 490 3.16 -0.60 -12.70
N PRO A 491 1.96 -0.17 -12.28
CA PRO A 491 1.67 0.51 -11.02
C PRO A 491 2.00 -0.37 -9.79
N SER A 492 2.46 0.24 -8.69
CA SER A 492 2.73 -0.50 -7.45
C SER A 492 1.46 -0.87 -6.73
N ASP A 493 1.48 -1.97 -5.97
CA ASP A 493 0.34 -2.35 -5.13
C ASP A 493 0.03 -1.26 -4.09
N GLY A 494 -1.25 -0.99 -3.88
CA GLY A 494 -1.74 0.08 -3.02
C GLY A 494 -1.58 1.50 -3.57
N SER A 495 -1.17 1.69 -4.83
CA SER A 495 -1.03 3.05 -5.40
C SER A 495 -2.36 3.82 -5.32
N GLU A 496 -2.33 5.00 -4.69
CA GLU A 496 -3.52 5.85 -4.49
C GLU A 496 -4.01 6.51 -5.78
N TYR A 497 -3.11 6.70 -6.75
CA TYR A 497 -3.45 7.30 -8.03
C TYR A 497 -2.72 6.62 -9.18
N VAL A 498 -3.49 6.10 -10.12
CA VAL A 498 -3.03 5.60 -11.41
C VAL A 498 -3.90 6.22 -12.50
N SER A 499 -3.25 6.74 -13.55
CA SER A 499 -3.94 7.26 -14.72
C SER A 499 -4.71 6.16 -15.45
N VAL A 500 -5.84 6.51 -16.07
CA VAL A 500 -6.62 5.60 -16.93
C VAL A 500 -5.78 5.02 -18.08
N THR A 501 -4.72 5.72 -18.49
CA THR A 501 -3.66 5.22 -19.38
C THR A 501 -2.32 5.37 -18.69
N THR A 502 -1.60 4.27 -18.49
CA THR A 502 -0.32 4.24 -17.77
C THR A 502 0.64 3.22 -18.36
N LEU A 503 1.93 3.40 -18.10
CA LEU A 503 2.94 2.39 -18.40
C LEU A 503 2.86 1.29 -17.33
N ILE A 504 2.65 0.06 -17.77
CA ILE A 504 2.77 -1.12 -16.93
C ILE A 504 4.18 -1.67 -17.14
N ARG A 505 4.93 -1.91 -16.07
CA ARG A 505 6.24 -2.56 -16.15
C ARG A 505 6.45 -3.51 -15.00
N GLY A 506 7.35 -4.45 -15.20
CA GLY A 506 7.70 -5.42 -14.19
C GLY A 506 8.91 -6.25 -14.57
N GLU A 507 9.16 -7.27 -13.77
CA GLU A 507 10.33 -8.13 -13.87
C GLU A 507 10.00 -9.60 -13.58
N GLY A 508 11.02 -10.46 -13.58
CA GLY A 508 10.89 -11.87 -13.22
C GLY A 508 10.20 -12.75 -14.27
N ALA A 509 9.95 -12.22 -15.47
CA ALA A 509 9.51 -13.02 -16.61
C ALA A 509 10.70 -13.73 -17.27
N LEU A 510 10.48 -14.88 -17.89
CA LEU A 510 11.52 -15.57 -18.67
C LEU A 510 11.84 -14.76 -19.93
N PRO A 511 13.11 -14.67 -20.36
CA PRO A 511 13.48 -14.01 -21.60
C PRO A 511 12.67 -14.50 -22.81
N GLY A 512 12.09 -13.56 -23.57
CA GLY A 512 11.23 -13.84 -24.72
C GLY A 512 9.79 -14.29 -24.39
N ALA A 513 9.43 -14.43 -23.11
CA ALA A 513 8.06 -14.72 -22.72
C ALA A 513 7.15 -13.51 -22.96
N THR A 514 5.90 -13.76 -23.34
CA THR A 514 4.87 -12.72 -23.44
C THR A 514 4.17 -12.59 -22.09
N VAL A 515 4.21 -11.40 -21.48
CA VAL A 515 3.46 -11.06 -20.27
C VAL A 515 2.14 -10.43 -20.69
N TRP A 516 1.03 -11.04 -20.27
CA TRP A 516 -0.32 -10.57 -20.56
C TRP A 516 -0.90 -9.82 -19.36
N PHE A 517 -1.68 -8.77 -19.61
CA PHE A 517 -2.32 -7.93 -18.60
C PHE A 517 -3.83 -8.12 -18.64
N HIS A 518 -4.43 -8.46 -17.51
CA HIS A 518 -5.86 -8.73 -17.39
C HIS A 518 -6.42 -8.06 -16.13
N ARG A 519 -7.75 -8.00 -16.02
CA ARG A 519 -8.38 -7.72 -14.73
C ARG A 519 -8.19 -8.93 -13.81
N SER A 520 -7.83 -8.70 -12.55
CA SER A 520 -7.74 -9.79 -11.58
C SER A 520 -9.10 -10.49 -11.44
N GLY A 521 -9.10 -11.82 -11.54
CA GLY A 521 -10.29 -12.66 -11.53
C GLY A 521 -11.06 -12.76 -12.86
N ASP A 522 -10.68 -12.00 -13.90
CA ASP A 522 -11.29 -12.05 -15.23
C ASP A 522 -10.22 -12.05 -16.34
N PHE A 523 -9.95 -13.24 -16.87
CA PHE A 523 -8.96 -13.47 -17.92
C PHE A 523 -9.53 -13.33 -19.34
N ILE A 524 -10.78 -12.89 -19.50
CA ILE A 524 -11.42 -12.74 -20.81
C ILE A 524 -11.06 -11.38 -21.43
N LEU A 525 -10.93 -10.35 -20.60
CA LEU A 525 -10.65 -8.99 -21.04
C LEU A 525 -9.18 -8.60 -20.87
N ASP A 526 -8.46 -8.53 -21.99
CA ASP A 526 -7.06 -8.08 -22.01
C ASP A 526 -6.96 -6.55 -21.95
N TYR A 527 -6.11 -6.09 -21.03
CA TYR A 527 -5.67 -4.69 -20.91
C TYR A 527 -4.34 -4.43 -21.62
N GLY A 528 -3.68 -5.46 -22.15
CA GLY A 528 -2.47 -5.31 -22.96
C GLY A 528 -1.52 -6.49 -22.82
N ARG A 529 -0.33 -6.36 -23.41
CA ARG A 529 0.77 -7.33 -23.29
C ARG A 529 2.13 -6.67 -23.48
N ALA A 530 3.17 -7.31 -22.97
CA ALA A 530 4.58 -6.96 -23.20
C ALA A 530 5.41 -8.22 -23.45
N VAL A 531 6.57 -8.08 -24.08
CA VAL A 531 7.55 -9.18 -24.22
C VAL A 531 8.70 -8.89 -23.26
N ALA A 532 9.13 -9.91 -22.53
CA ALA A 532 10.26 -9.80 -21.62
C ALA A 532 11.60 -9.82 -22.37
N ASP A 533 12.51 -8.91 -21.98
CA ASP A 533 13.85 -8.82 -22.53
C ASP A 533 14.80 -9.91 -21.99
N GLU A 534 16.08 -9.87 -22.38
CA GLU A 534 17.10 -10.84 -21.95
C GLU A 534 17.33 -10.87 -20.42
N ASN A 535 16.97 -9.79 -19.72
CA ASN A 535 17.08 -9.67 -18.27
C ASN A 535 15.75 -10.01 -17.55
N GLY A 536 14.71 -10.41 -18.28
CA GLY A 536 13.39 -10.71 -17.73
C GLY A 536 12.58 -9.46 -17.36
N GLN A 537 12.99 -8.28 -17.82
CA GLN A 537 12.27 -7.03 -17.64
C GLN A 537 11.25 -6.86 -18.77
N TRP A 538 10.08 -6.32 -18.45
CA TRP A 538 9.01 -6.14 -19.42
C TRP A 538 8.27 -4.82 -19.17
N SER A 539 7.81 -4.17 -20.24
CA SER A 539 7.01 -2.96 -20.14
C SER A 539 6.08 -2.76 -21.33
N GLY A 540 4.93 -2.14 -21.09
CA GLY A 540 3.94 -1.83 -22.12
C GLY A 540 2.82 -0.95 -21.57
N PHE A 541 2.22 -0.11 -22.42
CA PHE A 541 1.05 0.66 -22.04
C PHE A 541 -0.21 -0.21 -22.08
N ASN A 542 -1.19 0.09 -21.22
CA ASN A 542 -2.49 -0.54 -21.33
C ASN A 542 -3.19 -0.14 -22.65
N SER A 543 -3.69 -1.14 -23.39
CA SER A 543 -4.39 -0.97 -24.66
C SER A 543 -5.84 -0.49 -24.50
N ARG A 544 -6.36 -0.54 -23.27
CA ARG A 544 -7.71 -0.09 -22.89
C ARG A 544 -7.63 0.72 -21.62
N GLN A 545 -8.38 1.82 -21.55
CA GLN A 545 -8.44 2.65 -20.36
C GLN A 545 -8.92 1.84 -19.14
N PHE A 546 -8.25 2.02 -18.00
CA PHE A 546 -8.74 1.46 -16.76
C PHE A 546 -10.03 2.16 -16.31
N PRO A 547 -11.00 1.42 -15.73
CA PRO A 547 -12.17 2.04 -15.11
C PRO A 547 -11.76 2.86 -13.89
N LEU A 548 -12.44 3.98 -13.64
CA LEU A 548 -12.21 4.81 -12.46
C LEU A 548 -12.58 4.05 -11.17
N GLY A 549 -11.87 4.34 -10.07
CA GLY A 549 -12.00 3.67 -8.79
C GLY A 549 -10.96 2.57 -8.57
N GLN A 550 -11.18 1.72 -7.57
CA GLN A 550 -10.27 0.62 -7.25
C GLN A 550 -10.22 -0.41 -8.40
N PHE A 551 -9.01 -0.73 -8.86
CA PHE A 551 -8.75 -1.67 -9.94
C PHE A 551 -7.63 -2.63 -9.56
N SER A 552 -7.87 -3.93 -9.75
CA SER A 552 -6.87 -4.98 -9.57
C SER A 552 -6.38 -5.46 -10.93
N LEU A 553 -5.13 -5.15 -11.25
CA LEU A 553 -4.45 -5.60 -12.46
C LEU A 553 -3.74 -6.92 -12.16
N ALA A 554 -3.95 -7.94 -12.99
CA ALA A 554 -3.22 -9.18 -12.95
C ALA A 554 -2.31 -9.33 -14.17
N CYS A 555 -1.14 -9.93 -14.00
CA CYS A 555 -0.28 -10.32 -15.11
C CYS A 555 0.19 -11.76 -14.98
N ARG A 556 0.31 -12.43 -16.12
CA ARG A 556 0.90 -13.77 -16.23
C ARG A 556 1.84 -13.82 -17.42
N GLN A 557 2.93 -14.58 -17.31
CA GLN A 557 3.81 -14.80 -18.45
C GLN A 557 3.36 -16.06 -19.21
N THR A 558 3.65 -16.10 -20.51
CA THR A 558 3.41 -17.26 -21.37
C THR A 558 4.61 -17.48 -22.30
N LEU A 559 5.15 -18.70 -22.30
CA LEU A 559 6.23 -19.13 -23.18
C LEU A 559 5.94 -20.54 -23.70
N ASN A 560 6.05 -20.74 -25.01
CA ASN A 560 5.77 -22.03 -25.68
C ASN A 560 4.39 -22.64 -25.31
N GLY A 561 3.38 -21.79 -25.13
CA GLY A 561 2.01 -22.20 -24.79
C GLY A 561 1.78 -22.54 -23.31
N VAL A 562 2.80 -22.49 -22.45
CA VAL A 562 2.68 -22.67 -21.00
C VAL A 562 2.59 -21.31 -20.32
N GLY A 563 1.58 -21.11 -19.47
CA GLY A 563 1.39 -19.89 -18.70
C GLY A 563 1.76 -20.06 -17.23
N SER A 564 2.28 -19.02 -16.58
CA SER A 564 2.45 -18.98 -15.12
C SER A 564 1.11 -18.76 -14.41
N GLU A 565 1.09 -19.02 -13.10
CA GLU A 565 0.12 -18.37 -12.20
C GLU A 565 0.17 -16.82 -12.37
N PRO A 566 -0.93 -16.10 -12.11
CA PRO A 566 -0.95 -14.65 -12.17
C PRO A 566 -0.33 -14.02 -10.92
N ALA A 567 0.39 -12.92 -11.08
CA ALA A 567 0.58 -11.94 -10.02
C ALA A 567 -0.45 -10.84 -10.17
N SER A 568 -0.87 -10.22 -9.07
CA SER A 568 -1.78 -9.08 -9.12
C SER A 568 -1.37 -7.96 -8.18
N VAL A 569 -1.67 -6.74 -8.60
CA VAL A 569 -1.59 -5.52 -7.78
C VAL A 569 -2.94 -4.82 -7.82
N THR A 570 -3.30 -4.17 -6.73
CA THR A 570 -4.51 -3.37 -6.60
C THR A 570 -4.14 -1.92 -6.42
N PHE A 571 -4.74 -1.03 -7.20
CA PHE A 571 -4.50 0.40 -7.14
C PHE A 571 -5.79 1.18 -7.40
N ASN A 572 -5.81 2.45 -7.05
CA ASN A 572 -6.93 3.34 -7.34
C ASN A 572 -6.66 4.11 -8.64
N VAL A 573 -7.57 3.95 -9.59
CA VAL A 573 -7.57 4.68 -10.85
C VAL A 573 -8.35 5.97 -10.62
N GLY A 574 -7.66 7.10 -10.65
CA GLY A 574 -8.26 8.41 -10.36
C GLY A 574 -8.17 9.35 -11.55
N ILE A 575 -8.56 10.60 -11.30
CA ILE A 575 -8.23 11.75 -12.15
C ILE A 575 -7.17 12.61 -11.44
N PRO A 576 -6.19 13.20 -12.17
CA PRO A 576 -5.03 13.83 -11.54
C PRO A 576 -5.42 15.06 -10.74
N ALA A 577 -4.65 15.45 -9.73
CA ALA A 577 -4.85 16.75 -9.10
C ALA A 577 -4.46 17.86 -10.11
N PRO A 578 -5.29 18.90 -10.30
CA PRO A 578 -4.92 20.07 -11.10
C PRO A 578 -3.86 20.91 -10.35
N SER A 579 -3.17 21.80 -11.06
CA SER A 579 -2.20 22.74 -10.47
C SER A 579 -2.66 24.19 -10.60
N ILE A 580 -2.43 24.97 -9.55
CA ILE A 580 -2.67 26.43 -9.53
C ILE A 580 -1.41 27.11 -10.07
N LEU A 581 -1.58 28.03 -11.03
CA LEU A 581 -0.52 28.85 -11.61
C LEU A 581 -0.54 30.29 -11.08
N GLU A 582 -1.72 30.92 -11.06
CA GLU A 582 -1.91 32.25 -10.47
C GLU A 582 -3.03 32.25 -9.43
N PRO A 583 -2.88 32.95 -8.29
CA PRO A 583 -1.66 33.65 -7.85
C PRO A 583 -0.51 32.67 -7.62
N SER A 584 0.71 33.05 -8.00
CA SER A 584 1.93 32.25 -7.75
C SER A 584 2.29 32.20 -6.25
N GLU A 585 3.03 31.16 -5.84
CA GLU A 585 3.47 30.99 -4.44
C GLU A 585 4.26 32.22 -3.94
N GLY A 586 3.88 32.75 -2.78
CA GLY A 586 4.48 33.93 -2.16
C GLY A 586 4.12 35.27 -2.83
N SER A 587 3.38 35.27 -3.94
CA SER A 587 2.96 36.50 -4.63
C SER A 587 2.06 37.37 -3.75
N THR A 588 1.90 38.65 -4.11
CA THR A 588 1.00 39.56 -3.41
C THR A 588 -0.14 39.97 -4.33
N VAL A 589 -1.37 39.74 -3.87
CA VAL A 589 -2.60 40.12 -4.55
C VAL A 589 -3.24 41.29 -3.80
N THR A 590 -3.60 42.36 -4.50
CA THR A 590 -4.17 43.58 -3.89
C THR A 590 -5.69 43.70 -4.03
N THR A 591 -6.33 42.77 -4.74
CA THR A 591 -7.80 42.67 -4.85
C THR A 591 -8.34 41.62 -3.86
N PRO A 592 -9.47 41.87 -3.18
CA PRO A 592 -10.11 40.88 -2.32
C PRO A 592 -10.69 39.69 -3.11
N ARG A 593 -10.85 39.82 -4.44
CA ARG A 593 -11.33 38.75 -5.31
C ARG A 593 -10.41 38.52 -6.50
N PRO A 594 -9.24 37.85 -6.31
CA PRO A 594 -8.38 37.51 -7.43
C PRO A 594 -9.03 36.53 -8.38
N LEU A 595 -8.52 36.57 -9.61
CA LEU A 595 -8.66 35.51 -10.59
C LEU A 595 -7.65 34.40 -10.26
N ILE A 596 -8.13 33.16 -10.26
CA ILE A 596 -7.33 31.96 -10.03
C ILE A 596 -7.19 31.26 -11.37
N SER A 597 -5.96 30.98 -11.77
CA SER A 597 -5.67 30.23 -12.99
C SER A 597 -4.83 29.01 -12.70
N GLY A 598 -4.91 28.02 -13.59
CA GLY A 598 -4.12 26.81 -13.46
C GLY A 598 -4.17 25.95 -14.71
N ASN A 599 -3.54 24.79 -14.61
CA ASN A 599 -3.45 23.79 -15.67
C ASN A 599 -3.57 22.36 -15.08
N GLY A 600 -3.39 21.35 -15.93
CA GLY A 600 -3.39 19.93 -15.51
C GLY A 600 -4.77 19.35 -15.19
N ALA A 601 -5.84 20.10 -15.42
CA ALA A 601 -7.21 19.58 -15.34
C ALA A 601 -7.55 18.78 -16.61
N LEU A 602 -8.42 17.78 -16.50
CA LEU A 602 -8.91 17.03 -17.66
C LEU A 602 -9.90 17.88 -18.46
N PRO A 603 -9.89 17.80 -19.80
CA PRO A 603 -10.86 18.50 -20.65
C PRO A 603 -12.31 18.28 -20.22
N GLY A 604 -13.06 19.36 -20.02
CA GLY A 604 -14.46 19.30 -19.59
C GLY A 604 -14.67 19.06 -18.09
N ALA A 605 -13.60 18.89 -17.30
CA ALA A 605 -13.71 18.84 -15.84
C ALA A 605 -14.02 20.22 -15.26
N THR A 606 -14.72 20.24 -14.12
CA THR A 606 -14.91 21.45 -13.32
C THR A 606 -13.87 21.51 -12.21
N VAL A 607 -13.01 22.52 -12.22
CA VAL A 607 -12.08 22.81 -11.14
C VAL A 607 -12.77 23.64 -10.07
N VAL A 608 -12.65 23.23 -8.82
CA VAL A 608 -13.23 23.90 -7.65
C VAL A 608 -12.11 24.27 -6.70
N PHE A 609 -12.02 25.53 -6.29
CA PHE A 609 -10.97 26.02 -5.39
C PHE A 609 -11.54 26.48 -4.04
N TYR A 610 -10.82 26.16 -2.99
CA TYR A 610 -11.19 26.34 -1.59
C TYR A 610 -9.97 26.62 -0.72
N ARG A 611 -10.19 27.11 0.50
CA ARG A 611 -9.08 27.34 1.45
C ARG A 611 -8.40 26.01 1.79
N SER A 612 -7.08 25.97 1.67
CA SER A 612 -6.28 24.78 1.98
C SER A 612 -6.63 24.21 3.36
N GLY A 613 -6.75 22.89 3.44
CA GLY A 613 -7.19 22.17 4.65
C GLY A 613 -8.71 22.15 4.90
N THR A 614 -9.52 22.79 4.05
CA THR A 614 -10.99 22.79 4.14
C THR A 614 -11.62 22.31 2.84
N SER A 615 -12.92 22.02 2.82
CA SER A 615 -13.69 21.74 1.59
C SER A 615 -14.87 22.69 1.38
N SER A 616 -15.10 23.59 2.34
CA SER A 616 -16.19 24.57 2.38
C SER A 616 -15.77 25.80 3.22
N PRO A 617 -16.15 27.03 2.84
CA PRO A 617 -16.90 27.37 1.63
C PRO A 617 -16.05 27.23 0.35
N VAL A 618 -16.73 26.99 -0.78
CA VAL A 618 -16.10 27.04 -2.10
C VAL A 618 -15.87 28.51 -2.46
N TYR A 619 -14.62 28.87 -2.75
CA TYR A 619 -14.26 30.24 -3.10
C TYR A 619 -14.50 30.54 -4.58
N GLY A 620 -14.60 29.52 -5.43
CA GLY A 620 -15.04 29.63 -6.81
C GLY A 620 -14.80 28.35 -7.60
N SER A 621 -15.14 28.37 -8.89
CA SER A 621 -14.95 27.25 -9.80
C SER A 621 -14.66 27.72 -11.23
N ALA A 622 -14.04 26.84 -12.03
CA ALA A 622 -13.70 27.07 -13.43
C ALA A 622 -13.91 25.79 -14.24
N ALA A 623 -14.33 25.90 -15.49
CA ALA A 623 -14.31 24.78 -16.42
C ALA A 623 -12.91 24.65 -17.05
N ALA A 624 -12.43 23.43 -17.22
CA ALA A 624 -11.17 23.14 -17.88
C ALA A 624 -11.32 23.09 -19.40
N GLY A 625 -10.45 23.81 -20.12
CA GLY A 625 -10.36 23.81 -21.57
C GLY A 625 -9.82 22.51 -22.15
N ALA A 626 -9.80 22.39 -23.48
CA ALA A 626 -9.32 21.20 -24.18
C ALA A 626 -7.82 20.93 -23.98
N ASP A 627 -7.06 21.95 -23.60
CA ASP A 627 -5.64 21.91 -23.24
C ASP A 627 -5.40 21.69 -21.74
N GLY A 628 -6.47 21.56 -20.94
CA GLY A 628 -6.42 21.40 -19.49
C GLY A 628 -6.15 22.68 -18.71
N ALA A 629 -6.09 23.83 -19.37
CA ALA A 629 -6.02 25.14 -18.72
C ALA A 629 -7.38 25.55 -18.16
N TRP A 630 -7.39 26.26 -17.04
CA TRP A 630 -8.61 26.72 -16.38
C TRP A 630 -8.38 28.08 -15.70
N ILE A 631 -9.41 28.93 -15.72
CA ILE A 631 -9.41 30.27 -15.15
C ILE A 631 -10.77 30.52 -14.48
N GLY A 632 -10.78 30.95 -13.22
CA GLY A 632 -12.00 31.23 -12.46
C GLY A 632 -11.87 32.40 -11.51
N ASN A 633 -12.98 33.06 -11.22
CA ASN A 633 -13.02 34.16 -10.24
C ASN A 633 -13.31 33.62 -8.84
N THR A 634 -12.73 34.25 -7.83
CA THR A 634 -13.22 34.11 -6.46
C THR A 634 -14.55 34.86 -6.27
N ILE A 635 -15.54 34.19 -5.70
CA ILE A 635 -16.90 34.74 -5.44
C ILE A 635 -17.07 35.21 -3.99
N ILE A 636 -16.13 34.87 -3.10
CA ILE A 636 -16.07 35.28 -1.70
C ILE A 636 -14.79 36.10 -1.51
N ASP A 637 -14.88 37.22 -0.79
CA ASP A 637 -13.73 38.06 -0.44
C ASP A 637 -12.70 37.26 0.36
N LEU A 638 -11.45 37.28 -0.09
CA LEU A 638 -10.33 36.72 0.66
C LEU A 638 -9.96 37.67 1.80
N THR A 639 -9.80 37.14 3.01
CA THR A 639 -9.53 37.92 4.23
C THR A 639 -8.26 37.46 4.94
N GLY A 640 -7.61 38.37 5.66
CA GLY A 640 -6.37 38.12 6.41
C GLY A 640 -5.12 38.62 5.67
N PRO A 641 -3.93 38.54 6.30
CA PRO A 641 -2.68 39.01 5.68
C PRO A 641 -2.11 38.02 4.64
N GLN A 642 -2.46 36.73 4.76
CA GLN A 642 -2.01 35.65 3.88
C GLN A 642 -3.16 34.66 3.66
N PHE A 643 -3.25 34.10 2.45
CA PHE A 643 -4.29 33.15 2.07
C PHE A 643 -3.68 31.94 1.35
N SER A 644 -4.16 30.74 1.67
CA SER A 644 -3.70 29.48 1.06
C SER A 644 -4.86 28.78 0.35
N LEU A 645 -4.75 28.57 -0.96
CA LEU A 645 -5.74 27.93 -1.81
C LEU A 645 -5.30 26.53 -2.22
N SER A 646 -6.25 25.59 -2.24
CA SER A 646 -6.13 24.32 -2.95
C SER A 646 -7.28 24.18 -3.93
N CYS A 647 -7.10 23.41 -4.99
CA CYS A 647 -8.16 23.10 -5.93
C CYS A 647 -8.27 21.61 -6.22
N VAL A 648 -9.45 21.17 -6.64
CA VAL A 648 -9.72 19.82 -7.13
C VAL A 648 -10.40 19.91 -8.47
N GLN A 649 -10.25 18.90 -9.32
CA GLN A 649 -11.09 18.76 -10.49
C GLN A 649 -12.19 17.72 -10.25
N GLN A 650 -13.34 17.93 -10.88
CA GLN A 650 -14.46 16.99 -10.90
C GLN A 650 -14.88 16.70 -12.34
N LEU A 651 -14.96 15.42 -12.69
CA LEU A 651 -15.43 14.94 -13.99
C LEU A 651 -16.31 13.71 -13.79
N ASN A 652 -17.53 13.70 -14.35
CA ASN A 652 -18.49 12.60 -14.26
C ASN A 652 -18.76 12.12 -12.81
N GLY A 653 -18.78 13.04 -11.83
CA GLY A 653 -19.02 12.73 -10.42
C GLY A 653 -17.80 12.21 -9.64
N VAL A 654 -16.64 12.07 -10.28
CA VAL A 654 -15.37 11.69 -9.63
C VAL A 654 -14.55 12.94 -9.35
N ARG A 655 -13.96 13.02 -8.15
CA ARG A 655 -13.16 14.15 -7.65
C ARG A 655 -11.68 13.74 -7.57
N SER A 656 -10.75 14.62 -7.97
CA SER A 656 -9.31 14.42 -7.76
C SER A 656 -8.90 14.62 -6.30
N GLU A 657 -7.70 14.19 -5.96
CA GLU A 657 -7.01 14.72 -4.77
C GLU A 657 -6.82 16.25 -4.89
N PRO A 658 -6.72 16.97 -3.75
CA PRO A 658 -6.40 18.39 -3.74
C PRO A 658 -5.04 18.68 -4.40
N SER A 659 -4.97 19.80 -5.12
CA SER A 659 -3.71 20.37 -5.60
C SER A 659 -2.76 20.63 -4.43
N THR A 660 -1.46 20.70 -4.73
CA THR A 660 -0.51 21.35 -3.83
C THR A 660 -1.06 22.74 -3.46
N PRO A 661 -1.18 23.08 -2.17
CA PRO A 661 -1.66 24.38 -1.75
C PRO A 661 -0.75 25.48 -2.28
N VAL A 662 -1.34 26.57 -2.76
CA VAL A 662 -0.60 27.79 -3.11
C VAL A 662 -0.93 28.88 -2.12
N THR A 663 0.10 29.39 -1.46
CA THR A 663 0.00 30.40 -0.41
C THR A 663 0.53 31.73 -0.93
N PHE A 664 -0.29 32.78 -0.84
CA PHE A 664 0.04 34.13 -1.30
C PHE A 664 -0.41 35.18 -0.28
N ASN A 665 0.19 36.36 -0.36
CA ASN A 665 -0.09 37.47 0.54
C ASN A 665 -1.26 38.30 -0.01
N LEU A 666 -2.13 38.76 0.89
CA LEU A 666 -3.18 39.72 0.57
C LEU A 666 -2.67 41.12 0.89
N GLY A 667 -2.27 41.84 -0.15
CA GLY A 667 -1.81 43.21 -0.07
C GLY A 667 -2.97 44.21 -0.06
N ILE A 668 -2.65 45.45 0.25
CA ILE A 668 -3.53 46.61 0.03
C ILE A 668 -2.96 47.46 -1.11
N PRO A 669 -3.79 48.06 -1.98
CA PRO A 669 -3.32 48.91 -3.07
C PRO A 669 -2.54 50.12 -2.53
N ALA A 670 -1.71 50.77 -3.35
CA ALA A 670 -1.11 52.05 -2.97
C ALA A 670 -2.20 53.12 -2.76
N PRO A 671 -2.04 54.07 -1.81
CA PRO A 671 -2.95 55.20 -1.71
C PRO A 671 -2.78 56.12 -2.93
N ARG A 672 -3.84 56.81 -3.34
CA ARG A 672 -3.77 57.83 -4.40
C ARG A 672 -3.73 59.20 -3.76
N ILE A 673 -2.85 60.08 -4.21
CA ILE A 673 -2.82 61.50 -3.80
C ILE A 673 -3.69 62.29 -4.78
N LEU A 674 -4.64 63.07 -4.27
CA LEU A 674 -5.51 63.95 -5.06
C LEU A 674 -5.11 65.42 -4.93
N MET A 675 -4.71 65.85 -3.72
CA MET A 675 -4.15 67.17 -3.45
C MET A 675 -2.86 67.04 -2.63
N PRO A 676 -1.84 67.87 -2.87
CA PRO A 676 -1.73 68.83 -3.99
C PRO A 676 -1.69 68.12 -5.35
N ILE A 677 -2.07 68.83 -6.42
CA ILE A 677 -1.98 68.30 -7.78
C ILE A 677 -0.49 68.20 -8.19
N ASP A 678 -0.08 67.13 -8.87
CA ASP A 678 1.29 66.97 -9.37
C ASP A 678 1.70 68.18 -10.24
N GLY A 679 2.87 68.75 -9.94
CA GLY A 679 3.42 69.95 -10.56
C GLY A 679 2.94 71.28 -9.96
N SER A 680 2.04 71.28 -8.96
CA SER A 680 1.50 72.52 -8.39
C SER A 680 2.53 73.33 -7.59
N THR A 681 2.29 74.65 -7.50
CA THR A 681 3.05 75.56 -6.65
C THR A 681 2.25 75.82 -5.37
N VAL A 682 2.91 75.70 -4.21
CA VAL A 682 2.33 75.97 -2.90
C VAL A 682 3.07 77.12 -2.21
N GLU A 683 2.33 77.93 -1.47
CA GLU A 683 2.84 79.13 -0.79
C GLU A 683 3.20 78.86 0.69
N THR A 684 3.16 77.60 1.10
CA THR A 684 3.52 77.11 2.42
C THR A 684 4.33 75.83 2.31
N PRO A 685 5.34 75.61 3.17
CA PRO A 685 6.04 74.33 3.22
C PRO A 685 5.24 73.22 3.93
N LYS A 686 4.02 73.50 4.40
CA LYS A 686 3.08 72.53 4.98
C LYS A 686 1.73 72.59 4.26
N PRO A 687 1.65 72.22 2.97
CA PRO A 687 0.39 72.27 2.24
C PRO A 687 -0.59 71.20 2.74
N TRP A 688 -1.89 71.43 2.57
CA TRP A 688 -2.90 70.40 2.79
C TRP A 688 -2.73 69.25 1.79
N ILE A 689 -2.78 68.01 2.27
CA ILE A 689 -2.64 66.80 1.45
C ILE A 689 -3.91 65.98 1.60
N SER A 690 -4.46 65.45 0.51
CA SER A 690 -5.63 64.56 0.56
C SER A 690 -5.63 63.56 -0.59
N GLY A 691 -6.40 62.49 -0.45
CA GLY A 691 -6.45 61.42 -1.44
C GLY A 691 -7.38 60.26 -1.10
N GLU A 692 -7.22 59.16 -1.84
CA GLU A 692 -7.98 57.91 -1.68
C GLU A 692 -7.11 56.79 -1.09
N GLY A 693 -7.70 55.91 -0.31
CA GLY A 693 -7.02 54.76 0.29
C GLY A 693 -7.98 53.62 0.67
N LYS A 694 -7.44 52.56 1.26
CA LYS A 694 -8.19 51.45 1.83
C LYS A 694 -8.88 51.94 3.12
N PRO A 695 -10.22 51.84 3.25
CA PRO A 695 -10.93 52.25 4.46
C PRO A 695 -10.31 51.68 5.73
N GLY A 696 -10.11 52.53 6.75
CA GLY A 696 -9.50 52.17 8.03
C GLY A 696 -7.97 52.14 8.04
N ALA A 697 -7.30 52.27 6.89
CA ALA A 697 -5.83 52.32 6.82
C ALA A 697 -5.28 53.67 7.31
N THR A 698 -4.00 53.71 7.66
CA THR A 698 -3.25 54.95 7.94
C THR A 698 -2.31 55.24 6.78
N VAL A 699 -2.47 56.40 6.15
CA VAL A 699 -1.57 56.95 5.12
C VAL A 699 -0.42 57.69 5.77
N LEU A 700 0.80 57.44 5.30
CA LEU A 700 2.06 58.01 5.81
C LEU A 700 2.74 58.82 4.71
N PHE A 701 3.13 60.07 5.01
CA PHE A 701 3.70 61.01 4.05
C PHE A 701 5.23 61.01 4.09
N TYR A 702 5.86 60.72 2.95
CA TYR A 702 7.31 60.70 2.80
C TYR A 702 7.77 61.52 1.60
N LYS A 703 9.08 61.72 1.48
CA LYS A 703 9.67 62.05 0.20
C LYS A 703 9.62 60.80 -0.67
N SER A 704 9.17 60.94 -1.91
CA SER A 704 9.06 59.83 -2.86
C SER A 704 10.35 59.01 -2.90
N GLY A 705 10.21 57.69 -2.73
CA GLY A 705 11.33 56.74 -2.70
C GLY A 705 12.10 56.67 -1.38
N THR A 706 11.71 57.41 -0.33
CA THR A 706 12.34 57.33 1.00
C THR A 706 11.32 56.94 2.06
N SER A 707 11.79 56.32 3.15
CA SER A 707 10.97 55.92 4.30
C SER A 707 11.23 56.77 5.56
N THR A 708 12.14 57.75 5.47
CA THR A 708 12.46 58.71 6.52
C THR A 708 12.90 60.06 5.91
N PRO A 709 12.67 61.21 6.59
CA PRO A 709 11.79 61.35 7.77
C PRO A 709 10.30 61.23 7.38
N LEU A 710 9.44 60.88 8.35
CA LEU A 710 7.98 60.92 8.20
C LEU A 710 7.51 62.38 8.29
N TYR A 711 6.92 62.91 7.22
CA TYR A 711 6.47 64.31 7.19
C TYR A 711 5.10 64.52 7.81
N GLY A 712 4.25 63.49 7.85
CA GLY A 712 2.91 63.53 8.42
C GLY A 712 2.16 62.21 8.18
N GLN A 713 0.92 62.13 8.67
CA GLN A 713 0.06 60.97 8.47
C GLN A 713 -1.42 61.37 8.48
N ALA A 714 -2.28 60.55 7.87
CA ALA A 714 -3.74 60.71 7.89
C ALA A 714 -4.43 59.33 7.93
N THR A 715 -5.58 59.24 8.58
CA THR A 715 -6.41 58.01 8.56
C THR A 715 -7.39 58.06 7.39
N VAL A 716 -7.59 56.93 6.72
CA VAL A 716 -8.58 56.77 5.66
C VAL A 716 -9.95 56.50 6.27
N GLY A 717 -10.92 57.36 5.95
CA GLY A 717 -12.31 57.23 6.35
C GLY A 717 -13.00 55.99 5.75
N LEU A 718 -14.20 55.69 6.24
CA LEU A 718 -15.02 54.57 5.72
C LEU A 718 -15.46 54.78 4.25
N ASP A 719 -15.46 56.03 3.80
CA ASP A 719 -15.71 56.46 2.42
C ASP A 719 -14.48 56.29 1.50
N GLY A 720 -13.33 55.87 2.04
CA GLY A 720 -12.08 55.69 1.31
C GLY A 720 -11.27 56.98 1.13
N GLN A 721 -11.67 58.10 1.72
CA GLN A 721 -10.96 59.38 1.60
C GLN A 721 -10.06 59.65 2.80
N TRP A 722 -8.95 60.36 2.59
CA TRP A 722 -8.04 60.81 3.66
C TRP A 722 -7.57 62.24 3.41
N GLY A 723 -7.20 62.97 4.46
CA GLY A 723 -6.59 64.29 4.35
C GLY A 723 -5.91 64.77 5.63
N GLY A 724 -4.86 65.58 5.49
CA GLY A 724 -4.12 66.17 6.60
C GLY A 724 -2.96 67.08 6.17
N GLU A 725 -2.45 67.86 7.12
CA GLU A 725 -1.25 68.69 6.93
C GLU A 725 0.03 67.96 7.37
N PRO A 726 1.19 68.26 6.77
CA PRO A 726 2.49 67.81 7.26
C PRO A 726 2.79 68.31 8.68
N SER A 727 3.13 67.38 9.57
CA SER A 727 3.68 67.67 10.90
C SER A 727 5.02 68.42 10.81
N ILE A 728 5.81 68.19 9.76
CA ILE A 728 7.12 68.83 9.51
C ILE A 728 7.11 69.51 8.14
N SER A 729 7.72 70.69 8.05
CA SER A 729 7.88 71.44 6.79
C SER A 729 8.63 70.65 5.73
N PHE A 730 8.12 70.67 4.50
CA PHE A 730 8.83 70.16 3.34
C PHE A 730 10.09 71.00 3.05
N PRO A 731 11.26 70.36 2.87
CA PRO A 731 12.51 71.06 2.61
C PRO A 731 12.63 71.50 1.14
N GLY A 732 13.37 72.59 0.92
CA GLY A 732 13.75 73.06 -0.41
C GLY A 732 12.62 73.72 -1.18
N ARG A 733 12.91 74.16 -2.42
CA ARG A 733 11.89 74.76 -3.32
C ARG A 733 11.16 73.72 -4.15
N GLN A 734 11.68 72.50 -4.26
CA GLN A 734 11.05 71.38 -4.94
C GLN A 734 10.95 70.20 -4.00
N PHE A 735 9.77 69.62 -3.90
CA PHE A 735 9.51 68.45 -3.08
C PHE A 735 8.72 67.41 -3.90
N SER A 736 9.04 66.13 -3.73
CA SER A 736 8.32 65.03 -4.36
C SER A 736 7.70 64.19 -3.26
N LEU A 737 6.39 64.30 -3.09
CA LEU A 737 5.60 63.62 -2.08
C LEU A 737 5.27 62.20 -2.55
N GLY A 738 5.53 61.21 -1.70
CA GLY A 738 5.07 59.84 -1.87
C GLY A 738 4.36 59.37 -0.61
N CYS A 739 3.27 58.63 -0.76
CA CYS A 739 2.47 58.12 0.34
C CYS A 739 2.43 56.59 0.34
N ILE A 740 2.53 55.95 1.50
CA ILE A 740 2.17 54.54 1.69
C ILE A 740 0.96 54.46 2.62
N GLN A 741 0.22 53.37 2.58
CA GLN A 741 -0.82 53.10 3.58
C GLN A 741 -0.55 51.81 4.34
N ARG A 742 -1.00 51.76 5.60
CA ARG A 742 -0.87 50.59 6.48
C ARG A 742 -2.22 50.21 7.08
N LEU A 743 -2.55 48.92 7.04
CA LEU A 743 -3.73 48.35 7.68
C LEU A 743 -3.35 46.97 8.25
N GLU A 744 -3.62 46.74 9.53
CA GLU A 744 -3.43 45.43 10.19
C GLU A 744 -2.04 44.77 9.96
N GLY A 745 -0.98 45.59 9.93
CA GLY A 745 0.40 45.12 9.70
C GLY A 745 0.81 44.98 8.23
N VAL A 746 -0.11 45.10 7.27
CA VAL A 746 0.17 45.12 5.83
C VAL A 746 0.49 46.54 5.38
N THR A 747 1.58 46.72 4.62
CA THR A 747 2.00 48.01 4.05
C THR A 747 1.87 47.98 2.53
N SER A 748 1.28 49.02 1.93
CA SER A 748 1.20 49.16 0.47
C SER A 748 2.55 49.54 -0.15
N SER A 749 2.65 49.45 -1.47
CA SER A 749 3.64 50.22 -2.24
C SER A 749 3.41 51.73 -2.09
N PHE A 750 4.41 52.53 -2.48
CA PHE A 750 4.27 53.97 -2.59
C PHE A 750 3.23 54.36 -3.64
N SER A 751 2.50 55.44 -3.38
CA SER A 751 1.72 56.18 -4.36
C SER A 751 2.63 56.66 -5.49
N GLU A 752 2.03 56.99 -6.63
CA GLU A 752 2.73 57.76 -7.65
C GLU A 752 3.27 59.08 -7.04
N PRO A 753 4.50 59.51 -7.40
CA PRO A 753 5.10 60.72 -6.84
C PRO A 753 4.31 61.97 -7.22
N THR A 754 4.02 62.82 -6.24
CA THR A 754 3.40 64.14 -6.44
C THR A 754 4.44 65.23 -6.23
N ARG A 755 4.89 65.87 -7.31
CA ARG A 755 5.87 66.95 -7.30
C ARG A 755 5.20 68.27 -6.98
N LEU A 756 5.84 69.09 -6.15
CA LEU A 756 5.35 70.42 -5.82
C LEU A 756 6.50 71.42 -5.71
N THR A 757 6.22 72.67 -6.06
CA THR A 757 7.14 73.82 -5.95
C THR A 757 6.73 74.67 -4.76
N ILE A 758 7.63 74.90 -3.79
CA ILE A 758 7.39 75.75 -2.62
C ILE A 758 7.89 77.16 -2.94
N ASN A 759 6.96 78.11 -3.10
CA ASN A 759 7.24 79.48 -3.49
C ASN A 759 7.08 80.46 -2.34
N LEU A 760 8.17 80.70 -1.59
CA LEU A 760 8.25 81.71 -0.54
C LEU A 760 8.97 82.99 -1.03
N PRO A 761 8.64 84.18 -0.50
CA PRO A 761 9.38 85.42 -0.78
C PRO A 761 10.87 85.32 -0.41
N LEU A 762 11.74 85.97 -1.19
CA LEU A 762 13.18 86.07 -0.90
C LEU A 762 13.43 86.87 0.39
N MET A 763 14.56 86.68 1.06
CA MET A 763 14.91 87.48 2.26
C MET A 763 15.48 88.86 1.86
N PRO A 764 15.18 89.95 2.59
CA PRO A 764 15.79 91.26 2.36
C PRO A 764 17.23 91.33 2.92
N LYS A 765 17.99 92.40 2.65
CA LYS A 765 19.37 92.58 3.12
C LYS A 765 19.57 93.94 3.80
N ILE A 766 20.22 93.95 4.98
CA ILE A 766 20.55 95.18 5.71
C ILE A 766 21.86 95.80 5.17
N LEU A 767 21.87 97.11 4.92
CA LEU A 767 23.03 97.91 4.49
C LEU A 767 23.53 98.88 5.58
N THR A 768 22.62 99.57 6.27
CA THR A 768 22.94 100.51 7.36
C THR A 768 22.13 100.13 8.60
N PRO A 769 22.69 100.17 9.82
CA PRO A 769 24.11 100.38 10.14
C PRO A 769 25.01 99.29 9.53
N ALA A 770 26.20 99.67 9.07
CA ALA A 770 27.19 98.72 8.60
C ALA A 770 27.78 97.93 9.79
N TYR A 771 28.34 96.76 9.52
CA TYR A 771 28.94 95.90 10.55
C TYR A 771 30.03 96.65 11.32
N ASN A 772 29.97 96.62 12.65
CA ASN A 772 30.82 97.34 13.59
C ASN A 772 30.86 98.87 13.45
N SER A 773 29.94 99.47 12.67
CA SER A 773 29.84 100.92 12.59
C SER A 773 29.46 101.53 13.94
N GLN A 774 29.90 102.77 14.16
CA GLN A 774 29.51 103.57 15.32
C GLN A 774 28.37 104.50 14.94
N VAL A 775 27.27 104.40 15.66
CA VAL A 775 26.05 105.19 15.42
C VAL A 775 25.53 105.76 16.73
N THR A 776 24.63 106.74 16.64
CA THR A 776 23.88 107.25 17.81
C THR A 776 22.71 106.32 18.15
N ALA A 777 22.04 106.60 19.27
CA ALA A 777 20.98 105.73 19.82
C ALA A 777 19.74 105.56 18.93
N ILE A 778 19.55 106.43 17.93
CA ILE A 778 18.46 106.35 16.94
C ILE A 778 19.08 106.33 15.54
N PRO A 779 19.65 105.20 15.09
CA PRO A 779 20.32 105.14 13.80
C PRO A 779 19.32 105.04 12.64
N LEU A 780 19.77 105.45 11.46
CA LEU A 780 19.13 105.09 10.20
C LEU A 780 19.35 103.59 9.94
N ILE A 781 18.27 102.85 9.71
CA ILE A 781 18.30 101.45 9.28
C ILE A 781 17.87 101.42 7.81
N SER A 782 18.74 100.92 6.93
CA SER A 782 18.45 100.83 5.50
C SER A 782 18.93 99.52 4.90
N GLY A 783 18.38 99.15 3.75
CA GLY A 783 18.76 97.94 3.04
C GLY A 783 18.27 97.85 1.60
N GLU A 784 18.52 96.70 1.01
CA GLU A 784 18.19 96.32 -0.36
C GLU A 784 17.52 94.93 -0.39
N ASP A 785 17.28 94.39 -1.58
CA ASP A 785 16.61 93.09 -1.83
C ASP A 785 15.19 92.97 -1.25
N GLY A 786 14.54 94.11 -1.00
CA GLY A 786 13.11 94.15 -0.75
C GLY A 786 12.32 93.87 -2.04
N ILE A 787 11.18 93.20 -1.91
CA ILE A 787 10.22 93.00 -2.98
C ILE A 787 9.21 94.14 -2.92
N LEU A 788 8.95 94.78 -4.07
CA LEU A 788 7.94 95.85 -4.17
C LEU A 788 6.58 95.36 -3.64
N GLY A 789 5.97 96.14 -2.73
CA GLY A 789 4.72 95.80 -2.06
C GLY A 789 4.89 94.94 -0.81
N ALA A 790 6.12 94.54 -0.46
CA ALA A 790 6.42 93.91 0.81
C ALA A 790 6.72 94.95 1.91
N ILE A 791 6.48 94.55 3.16
CA ILE A 791 6.88 95.31 4.36
C ILE A 791 8.09 94.61 4.97
N VAL A 792 9.19 95.34 5.20
CA VAL A 792 10.35 94.82 5.93
C VAL A 792 10.17 95.13 7.42
N HIS A 793 10.23 94.08 8.25
CA HIS A 793 10.18 94.19 9.70
C HIS A 793 11.58 93.98 10.28
N PHE A 794 12.02 94.91 11.15
CA PHE A 794 13.33 94.86 11.80
C PHE A 794 13.21 94.44 13.26
N PHE A 795 14.16 93.63 13.71
CA PHE A 795 14.21 93.13 15.07
C PHE A 795 15.61 93.28 15.65
N GLU A 796 15.69 93.87 16.84
CA GLU A 796 16.86 93.74 17.71
C GLU A 796 16.90 92.33 18.28
N ILE A 797 18.06 91.69 18.23
CA ILE A 797 18.32 90.40 18.87
C ILE A 797 18.93 90.67 20.24
N ARG A 798 18.18 90.37 21.30
CA ARG A 798 18.62 90.50 22.70
C ARG A 798 18.31 89.20 23.45
N ASP A 799 19.35 88.56 23.99
CA ASP A 799 19.25 87.28 24.73
C ASP A 799 18.45 86.18 23.99
N GLY A 800 18.63 86.10 22.66
CA GLY A 800 17.92 85.14 21.80
C GLY A 800 16.48 85.51 21.47
N SER A 801 15.94 86.61 22.03
CA SER A 801 14.63 87.14 21.72
C SER A 801 14.69 88.19 20.60
N LEU A 802 13.67 88.20 19.75
CA LEU A 802 13.49 89.18 18.69
C LEU A 802 12.59 90.32 19.20
N ILE A 803 13.15 91.50 19.37
CA ILE A 803 12.45 92.71 19.84
C ILE A 803 12.17 93.59 18.62
N PRO A 804 10.90 93.85 18.24
CA PRO A 804 10.59 94.73 17.11
C PRO A 804 11.14 96.13 17.34
N CYS A 805 11.93 96.64 16.39
CA CYS A 805 12.54 97.97 16.47
C CYS A 805 12.17 98.89 15.31
N GLY A 806 11.35 98.41 14.35
CA GLY A 806 10.78 99.22 13.29
C GLY A 806 10.25 98.39 12.13
N GLN A 807 9.59 99.05 11.19
CA GLN A 807 9.18 98.49 9.91
C GLN A 807 9.18 99.57 8.84
N VAL A 808 9.26 99.16 7.57
CA VAL A 808 9.20 100.09 6.44
C VAL A 808 8.68 99.39 5.18
N ASP A 809 7.97 100.14 4.34
CA ASP A 809 7.61 99.69 3.00
C ASP A 809 8.84 99.68 2.08
N VAL A 810 8.88 98.71 1.16
CA VAL A 810 9.93 98.64 0.14
C VAL A 810 9.60 99.55 -1.04
N ASN A 811 10.58 100.37 -1.45
CA ASN A 811 10.46 101.25 -2.61
C ASN A 811 10.47 100.48 -3.94
N ALA A 812 10.08 101.15 -5.03
CA ALA A 812 10.03 100.56 -6.38
C ALA A 812 11.37 99.99 -6.89
N ASP A 813 12.50 100.47 -6.35
CA ASP A 813 13.86 100.01 -6.68
C ASP A 813 14.36 98.88 -5.76
N GLY A 814 13.50 98.34 -4.88
CA GLY A 814 13.85 97.28 -3.93
C GLY A 814 14.63 97.75 -2.71
N ARG A 815 14.87 99.07 -2.58
CA ARG A 815 15.52 99.66 -1.40
C ARG A 815 14.50 100.03 -0.34
N TRP A 816 14.96 100.10 0.90
CA TRP A 816 14.15 100.44 2.05
C TRP A 816 14.99 101.17 3.10
N ALA A 817 14.42 102.17 3.78
CA ALA A 817 15.12 102.92 4.82
C ALA A 817 14.15 103.56 5.83
N SER A 818 14.42 103.40 7.12
CA SER A 818 13.72 104.07 8.21
C SER A 818 14.66 104.28 9.39
N PHE A 819 14.46 105.33 10.16
CA PHE A 819 15.09 105.41 11.48
C PHE A 819 14.53 104.32 12.40
N SER A 820 15.34 103.86 13.35
CA SER A 820 14.86 102.99 14.41
C SER A 820 13.69 103.65 15.14
N ALA A 821 12.59 102.92 15.34
CA ALA A 821 11.44 103.40 16.10
C ALA A 821 11.70 103.39 17.61
N THR A 822 12.76 102.71 18.04
CA THR A 822 13.17 102.57 19.44
C THR A 822 14.58 103.09 19.64
N THR A 823 14.82 103.73 20.79
CA THR A 823 16.16 104.14 21.22
C THR A 823 16.97 102.91 21.65
N PHE A 824 18.11 102.69 21.00
CA PHE A 824 19.02 101.62 21.39
C PHE A 824 19.90 102.01 22.59
N PRO A 825 20.17 101.08 23.53
CA PRO A 825 21.09 101.34 24.62
C PRO A 825 22.54 101.48 24.10
N PRO A 826 23.41 102.26 24.80
CA PRO A 826 24.83 102.32 24.46
C PRO A 826 25.48 100.92 24.52
N GLY A 827 26.38 100.65 23.56
CA GLY A 827 27.07 99.37 23.42
C GLY A 827 26.67 98.60 22.16
N LYS A 828 26.94 97.29 22.14
CA LYS A 828 26.72 96.44 20.96
C LYS A 828 25.24 96.11 20.80
N VAL A 829 24.73 96.31 19.58
CA VAL A 829 23.35 95.98 19.17
C VAL A 829 23.41 95.06 17.95
N THR A 830 22.56 94.02 17.93
CA THR A 830 22.44 93.09 16.80
C THR A 830 21.04 93.21 16.19
N LEU A 831 20.96 93.37 14.86
CA LEU A 831 19.72 93.51 14.10
C LEU A 831 19.53 92.35 13.12
N THR A 832 18.29 91.93 12.90
CA THR A 832 17.85 91.09 11.78
C THR A 832 16.53 91.62 11.21
N CYS A 833 16.08 91.04 10.10
CA CYS A 833 14.95 91.49 9.33
C CYS A 833 14.29 90.35 8.55
N TYR A 834 13.00 90.49 8.22
CA TYR A 834 12.36 89.70 7.16
C TYR A 834 11.38 90.58 6.40
N GLN A 835 10.92 90.11 5.25
CA GLN A 835 9.87 90.78 4.49
C GLN A 835 8.59 89.95 4.41
N VAL A 836 7.44 90.62 4.37
CA VAL A 836 6.13 90.00 4.18
C VAL A 836 5.53 90.53 2.89
N LEU A 837 5.19 89.62 1.98
CA LEU A 837 4.46 89.92 0.74
C LEU A 837 3.14 89.15 0.76
N ASN A 838 2.02 89.84 0.64
CA ASN A 838 0.67 89.24 0.63
C ASN A 838 0.40 88.29 1.82
N GLY A 839 0.92 88.62 3.00
CA GLY A 839 0.80 87.79 4.21
C GLY A 839 1.78 86.61 4.29
N ILE A 840 2.57 86.35 3.23
CA ILE A 840 3.60 85.30 3.21
C ILE A 840 4.93 85.90 3.64
N ARG A 841 5.55 85.27 4.63
CA ARG A 841 6.81 85.72 5.24
C ARG A 841 8.01 85.09 4.54
N SER A 842 9.05 85.88 4.28
CA SER A 842 10.38 85.38 3.88
C SER A 842 11.11 84.69 5.03
N ALA A 843 12.26 84.07 4.72
CA ALA A 843 13.25 83.78 5.75
C ALA A 843 13.80 85.08 6.39
N TYR A 844 14.38 84.97 7.59
CA TYR A 844 15.13 86.07 8.22
C TYR A 844 16.44 86.31 7.46
N CYS A 845 16.81 87.58 7.32
CA CYS A 845 18.10 88.01 6.80
C CYS A 845 19.21 87.74 7.82
N PRO A 846 20.47 87.54 7.38
CA PRO A 846 21.61 87.43 8.29
C PRO A 846 21.68 88.63 9.23
N SER A 847 21.97 88.37 10.51
CA SER A 847 22.02 89.43 11.51
C SER A 847 23.27 90.31 11.37
N ILE A 848 23.15 91.60 11.63
CA ILE A 848 24.26 92.57 11.64
C ILE A 848 24.47 93.16 13.03
N THR A 849 25.73 93.29 13.46
CA THR A 849 26.08 93.87 14.78
C THR A 849 26.82 95.19 14.59
N PHE A 850 26.46 96.22 15.35
CA PHE A 850 27.06 97.56 15.34
C PHE A 850 27.14 98.12 16.77
N ASN A 851 27.82 99.26 16.97
CA ASN A 851 28.03 99.85 18.28
C ASN A 851 27.32 101.22 18.41
N VAL A 852 26.47 101.35 19.42
CA VAL A 852 25.78 102.58 19.75
C VAL A 852 26.63 103.39 20.74
N LEU A 853 26.95 104.63 20.37
CA LEU A 853 27.71 105.56 21.20
C LEU A 853 26.83 106.17 22.29
N ASP A 854 27.41 106.41 23.47
CA ASP A 854 26.69 107.10 24.56
C ASP A 854 26.44 108.57 24.25
N LYS A 855 27.40 109.29 23.66
CA LYS A 855 27.26 110.67 23.18
C LYS A 855 27.96 110.82 21.81
N PRO A 856 27.59 111.79 20.96
CA PRO A 856 28.28 112.02 19.69
C PRO A 856 29.74 112.41 19.90
N LEU A 857 30.60 112.16 18.92
CA LEU A 857 32.02 112.55 18.97
C LEU A 857 32.20 114.06 18.71
N PRO A 858 33.25 114.70 19.28
CA PRO A 858 33.57 116.11 19.07
C PRO A 858 33.73 116.47 17.59
N PRO A 859 33.38 117.70 17.16
CA PRO A 859 33.69 118.19 15.83
C PRO A 859 35.18 118.06 15.52
N LYS A 860 35.50 117.73 14.27
CA LYS A 860 36.87 117.61 13.75
C LYS A 860 37.18 118.75 12.77
N ASP A 861 38.45 118.91 12.45
CA ASP A 861 38.95 119.84 11.42
C ASP A 861 38.59 121.33 11.67
N LEU A 862 38.65 121.77 12.95
CA LEU A 862 38.37 123.15 13.35
C LEU A 862 39.47 124.14 12.90
N THR A 863 39.09 125.22 12.20
CA THR A 863 40.02 126.26 11.67
C THR A 863 39.58 127.69 12.01
N VAL A 864 40.49 128.68 11.98
CA VAL A 864 40.21 130.11 12.26
C VAL A 864 40.94 131.07 11.30
N VAL A 865 40.28 132.16 10.89
CA VAL A 865 40.85 133.30 10.16
C VAL A 865 40.59 134.60 10.95
N PRO A 866 41.62 135.24 11.55
CA PRO A 866 41.44 136.43 12.39
C PRO A 866 41.49 137.76 11.61
N GLY A 867 40.64 138.71 12.01
CA GLY A 867 40.57 140.10 11.55
C GLY A 867 40.87 141.11 12.67
N MET A 868 40.73 142.42 12.41
CA MET A 868 41.03 143.48 13.40
C MET A 868 40.06 143.50 14.59
N VAL A 869 38.77 143.29 14.34
CA VAL A 869 37.74 143.22 15.38
C VAL A 869 36.79 142.05 15.14
N SER A 870 37.21 141.01 14.41
CA SER A 870 36.39 139.84 14.09
C SER A 870 37.23 138.59 13.80
N ALA A 871 36.63 137.41 13.76
CA ALA A 871 37.25 136.17 13.31
C ALA A 871 36.23 135.17 12.75
N LYS A 872 36.62 134.39 11.74
CA LYS A 872 35.80 133.33 11.11
C LYS A 872 36.30 131.94 11.48
N PHE A 873 35.40 131.01 11.80
CA PHE A 873 35.66 129.61 12.17
C PHE A 873 34.88 128.60 11.31
N GLU A 874 35.44 127.42 11.04
CA GLU A 874 34.80 126.31 10.29
C GLU A 874 35.22 124.92 10.86
N TRP A 875 34.34 123.90 10.82
CA TRP A 875 34.57 122.51 11.31
C TRP A 875 33.78 121.41 10.54
N GLN A 876 33.94 120.13 10.90
CA GLN A 876 33.16 118.97 10.42
C GLN A 876 32.61 118.09 11.56
N ASN A 877 31.50 117.39 11.33
CA ASN A 877 30.94 116.43 12.30
C ASN A 877 31.68 115.08 12.26
N SER A 878 31.94 114.50 13.43
CA SER A 878 32.71 113.24 13.57
C SER A 878 31.86 111.98 13.74
N SER A 879 30.54 112.11 13.92
CA SER A 879 29.62 110.98 14.05
C SER A 879 28.40 111.14 13.12
N PRO A 880 27.97 110.07 12.43
CA PRO A 880 26.65 110.04 11.79
C PRO A 880 25.54 110.23 12.84
N GLY A 881 24.51 111.03 12.52
CA GLY A 881 23.38 111.28 13.45
C GLY A 881 23.50 112.53 14.31
N VAL A 882 24.45 113.42 14.01
CA VAL A 882 24.53 114.79 14.55
C VAL A 882 23.55 115.70 13.81
N VAL A 883 22.79 116.51 14.55
CA VAL A 883 21.74 117.40 14.03
C VAL A 883 22.12 118.88 14.05
N SER A 884 22.99 119.30 14.97
CA SER A 884 23.47 120.68 15.08
C SER A 884 24.82 120.74 15.81
N SER A 885 25.44 121.92 15.90
CA SER A 885 26.62 122.20 16.71
C SER A 885 26.38 123.40 17.64
N GLN A 886 27.11 123.48 18.75
CA GLN A 886 27.09 124.59 19.71
C GLN A 886 28.49 125.19 19.89
N TYR A 887 28.65 126.52 19.88
CA TYR A 887 29.95 127.19 19.99
C TYR A 887 29.96 128.51 20.80
N TYR A 888 31.14 128.98 21.24
CA TYR A 888 31.37 130.29 21.89
C TYR A 888 32.85 130.71 21.85
N ILE A 889 33.17 131.95 22.25
CA ILE A 889 34.53 132.51 22.31
C ILE A 889 34.91 133.03 23.70
N GLY A 890 36.16 132.85 24.11
CA GLY A 890 36.67 133.33 25.39
C GLY A 890 36.05 132.65 26.61
N ASN A 891 35.79 133.44 27.66
CA ASN A 891 35.13 133.00 28.89
C ASN A 891 33.59 133.15 28.85
N ASP A 892 33.00 133.42 27.68
CA ASP A 892 31.55 133.51 27.57
C ASP A 892 30.89 132.17 27.91
N ALA A 893 30.09 132.14 28.97
CA ALA A 893 29.51 130.91 29.50
C ALA A 893 28.29 130.40 28.70
N SER A 894 27.83 131.11 27.68
CA SER A 894 26.60 130.78 26.94
C SER A 894 26.89 130.42 25.48
N PRO A 895 26.92 129.13 25.11
CA PRO A 895 27.14 128.70 23.73
C PRO A 895 25.94 128.99 22.82
N ILE A 896 26.24 129.44 21.59
CA ILE A 896 25.29 129.68 20.50
C ILE A 896 25.15 128.39 19.68
N SER A 897 23.92 128.03 19.31
CA SER A 897 23.66 126.86 18.48
C SER A 897 23.63 127.22 16.99
N SER A 898 24.22 126.39 16.13
CA SER A 898 24.18 126.53 14.68
C SER A 898 23.94 125.17 14.00
N LEU A 899 23.16 125.20 12.92
CA LEU A 899 22.98 124.07 12.01
C LEU A 899 24.08 124.02 10.95
N GLN A 900 24.88 125.09 10.83
CA GLN A 900 26.01 125.18 9.93
C GLN A 900 27.31 124.88 10.68
N ASN A 901 28.29 124.34 9.97
CA ASN A 901 29.60 124.04 10.54
C ASN A 901 30.59 125.21 10.37
N SER A 902 30.10 126.45 10.38
CA SER A 902 30.90 127.66 10.30
C SER A 902 30.23 128.84 11.00
N VAL A 903 31.03 129.80 11.45
CA VAL A 903 30.57 131.06 12.06
C VAL A 903 31.59 132.19 11.90
N VAL A 904 31.11 133.43 11.76
CA VAL A 904 31.92 134.66 11.94
C VAL A 904 31.51 135.33 13.25
N ILE A 905 32.50 135.70 14.08
CA ILE A 905 32.31 136.46 15.31
C ILE A 905 32.88 137.86 15.10
N ASP A 906 32.04 138.88 15.26
CA ASP A 906 32.40 140.30 15.14
C ASP A 906 32.52 141.00 16.51
N SER A 907 32.97 142.26 16.52
CA SER A 907 33.14 143.12 17.72
C SER A 907 34.19 142.67 18.75
N LEU A 908 35.24 141.95 18.31
CA LEU A 908 36.41 141.64 19.12
C LEU A 908 37.29 142.89 19.29
N ASN A 909 38.06 142.98 20.38
CA ASN A 909 39.04 144.05 20.54
C ASN A 909 40.22 143.82 19.60
N SER A 910 40.80 144.89 19.06
CA SER A 910 42.00 144.84 18.22
C SER A 910 43.26 144.56 19.01
N ASP A 911 44.17 143.77 18.44
CA ASP A 911 45.42 143.31 19.04
C ASP A 911 45.25 142.49 20.35
N GLU A 912 44.16 141.74 20.49
CA GLU A 912 43.82 140.89 21.64
C GLU A 912 43.70 139.40 21.26
N THR A 913 43.99 138.50 22.23
CA THR A 913 44.00 137.02 22.02
C THR A 913 42.74 136.35 22.59
N TYR A 914 42.10 135.47 21.82
CA TYR A 914 40.87 134.76 22.16
C TYR A 914 40.95 133.24 21.87
N THR A 915 40.11 132.42 22.53
CA THR A 915 39.94 130.97 22.24
C THR A 915 38.49 130.65 21.90
N PHE A 916 38.23 129.93 20.81
CA PHE A 916 36.91 129.49 20.36
C PHE A 916 36.68 128.02 20.71
N TYR A 917 35.47 127.65 21.15
CA TYR A 917 35.04 126.29 21.49
C TYR A 917 33.82 125.88 20.66
N VAL A 918 33.76 124.63 20.18
CA VAL A 918 32.60 124.07 19.45
C VAL A 918 32.36 122.57 19.75
N ARG A 919 31.10 122.14 19.82
CA ARG A 919 30.69 120.73 20.06
C ARG A 919 29.47 120.31 19.22
N SER A 920 29.30 119.02 18.98
CA SER A 920 28.20 118.39 18.23
C SER A 920 26.98 118.09 19.12
N VAL A 921 25.78 118.11 18.54
CA VAL A 921 24.51 117.72 19.19
C VAL A 921 23.86 116.57 18.40
N ALA A 922 23.54 115.45 19.04
CA ALA A 922 22.82 114.33 18.43
C ALA A 922 21.29 114.49 18.51
N TRP A 923 20.53 113.66 17.78
CA TRP A 923 19.05 113.67 17.77
C TRP A 923 18.42 113.45 19.16
N ASP A 924 19.10 112.74 20.06
CA ASP A 924 18.70 112.54 21.45
C ASP A 924 19.11 113.71 22.37
N LEU A 925 19.52 114.84 21.76
CA LEU A 925 20.00 116.06 22.39
C LEU A 925 21.30 115.89 23.20
N LYS A 926 21.98 114.74 23.11
CA LYS A 926 23.27 114.56 23.77
C LYS A 926 24.36 115.36 23.06
N LEU A 927 25.22 115.96 23.87
CA LEU A 927 26.28 116.86 23.45
C LEU A 927 27.62 116.12 23.45
N SER A 928 28.46 116.38 22.44
CA SER A 928 29.84 115.92 22.44
C SER A 928 30.70 116.73 23.40
N ASP A 929 31.94 116.29 23.61
CA ASP A 929 32.98 117.17 24.17
C ASP A 929 33.32 118.29 23.16
N TYR A 930 33.93 119.38 23.65
CA TYR A 930 34.32 120.53 22.82
C TYR A 930 35.63 120.27 22.05
N ALA A 931 35.70 120.77 20.82
CA ALA A 931 36.93 121.10 20.11
C ALA A 931 37.21 122.61 20.26
N SER A 932 38.47 123.04 20.30
CA SER A 932 38.82 124.45 20.51
C SER A 932 40.06 124.94 19.75
N ILE A 933 40.13 126.25 19.47
CA ILE A 933 41.26 126.91 18.77
C ILE A 933 41.53 128.35 19.28
N THR A 934 42.80 128.77 19.44
CA THR A 934 43.21 130.10 19.98
C THR A 934 43.83 131.00 18.89
N PHE A 935 43.55 132.32 18.89
CA PHE A 935 43.99 133.30 17.86
C PHE A 935 44.08 134.76 18.37
N LYS A 936 44.69 135.71 17.60
CA LYS A 936 44.86 137.16 17.94
C LYS A 936 44.42 138.12 16.80
N THR A 937 43.87 139.31 17.10
CA THR A 937 43.35 140.35 16.14
C THR A 937 44.40 141.44 15.72
N SER A 938 44.20 142.28 14.67
CA SER A 938 45.22 143.19 14.00
C SER A 938 45.01 144.75 14.08
N SER A 939 45.89 145.66 13.57
CA SER A 939 45.79 147.18 13.69
C SER A 939 46.18 148.07 12.43
N GLY A 940 45.25 148.90 11.86
CA GLY A 940 45.43 150.09 10.95
C GLY A 940 45.00 150.11 9.43
N GLY A 941 44.02 150.96 8.99
CA GLY A 941 43.66 151.36 7.58
C GLY A 941 42.20 151.86 7.32
N GLY A 942 41.91 152.84 6.42
CA GLY A 942 40.61 153.56 6.24
C GLY A 942 39.49 152.96 5.34
N SER A 943 38.23 153.45 5.47
CA SER A 943 36.97 152.76 5.08
C SER A 943 36.67 152.56 3.58
N GLU A 944 35.95 151.49 3.24
CA GLU A 944 35.61 151.09 1.86
C GLU A 944 34.38 151.83 1.28
N PRO A 945 34.19 151.85 -0.07
CA PRO A 945 33.02 152.43 -0.72
C PRO A 945 31.72 151.74 -0.28
N VAL A 946 30.68 152.51 0.07
CA VAL A 946 29.42 151.91 0.56
C VAL A 946 28.36 151.77 -0.53
N ASN A 947 27.34 150.95 -0.23
CA ASN A 947 26.19 150.73 -1.09
C ASN A 947 26.54 150.23 -2.50
N PHE A 948 27.57 149.38 -2.60
CA PHE A 948 27.90 148.69 -3.84
C PHE A 948 26.75 147.75 -4.21
N ARG A 949 26.16 147.93 -5.39
CA ARG A 949 24.90 147.29 -5.79
C ARG A 949 24.80 147.09 -7.28
N ILE A 950 24.02 146.09 -7.68
CA ILE A 950 23.62 145.87 -9.08
C ILE A 950 22.45 146.82 -9.39
N THR A 951 22.55 147.57 -10.48
CA THR A 951 21.50 148.47 -10.95
C THR A 951 20.74 147.93 -12.15
N ALA A 952 21.36 147.04 -12.93
CA ALA A 952 20.70 146.28 -14.00
C ALA A 952 21.41 144.92 -14.19
N ASN A 953 20.64 143.85 -14.40
CA ASN A 953 21.16 142.49 -14.63
C ASN A 953 20.43 141.85 -15.82
N GLY A 954 21.10 141.78 -16.98
CA GLY A 954 20.55 141.19 -18.20
C GLY A 954 21.39 140.02 -18.72
N ASN A 955 20.91 139.38 -19.78
CA ASN A 955 21.46 138.16 -20.39
C ASN A 955 23.00 138.14 -20.51
N ARG A 956 23.61 139.24 -20.96
CA ARG A 956 25.07 139.31 -21.19
C ARG A 956 25.76 140.54 -20.60
N SER A 957 25.07 141.31 -19.76
CA SER A 957 25.64 142.51 -19.15
C SER A 957 25.03 142.81 -17.79
N VAL A 958 25.88 143.25 -16.86
CA VAL A 958 25.46 143.69 -15.52
C VAL A 958 26.07 145.04 -15.21
N SER A 959 25.23 145.99 -14.79
CA SER A 959 25.63 147.34 -14.38
C SER A 959 25.65 147.46 -12.87
N PHE A 960 26.64 148.18 -12.36
CA PHE A 960 26.91 148.40 -10.95
C PHE A 960 26.95 149.89 -10.63
N ALA A 961 26.60 150.22 -9.38
CA ALA A 961 26.81 151.54 -8.79
C ALA A 961 27.28 151.39 -7.33
N TRP A 962 28.01 152.38 -6.84
CA TRP A 962 28.37 152.52 -5.43
C TRP A 962 28.37 153.99 -5.04
N ASP A 963 28.33 154.25 -3.74
CA ASP A 963 28.35 155.60 -3.19
C ASP A 963 29.74 155.89 -2.59
N LEU A 964 29.97 157.14 -2.16
CA LEU A 964 31.24 157.52 -1.51
C LEU A 964 31.39 156.79 -0.18
N PRO A 965 32.61 156.40 0.26
CA PRO A 965 32.83 155.81 1.58
C PRO A 965 32.31 156.76 2.67
N VAL A 966 31.82 156.21 3.79
CA VAL A 966 31.21 157.02 4.86
C VAL A 966 32.24 157.94 5.51
N GLU A 967 33.48 157.47 5.66
CA GLU A 967 34.60 158.26 6.17
C GLU A 967 35.69 158.39 5.11
N GLY A 968 36.19 159.62 4.92
CA GLY A 968 37.23 159.94 3.94
C GLY A 968 36.74 160.29 2.53
N ALA A 969 35.43 160.47 2.33
CA ALA A 969 34.79 160.74 1.04
C ALA A 969 35.45 161.88 0.23
N ASP A 970 35.71 163.03 0.87
CA ASP A 970 36.29 164.22 0.21
C ASP A 970 37.72 164.00 -0.30
N ASN A 971 38.37 162.92 0.17
CA ASN A 971 39.74 162.57 -0.16
C ASN A 971 39.83 161.43 -1.18
N VAL A 972 38.73 160.97 -1.79
CA VAL A 972 38.77 159.94 -2.82
C VAL A 972 39.23 160.53 -4.15
N THR A 973 40.35 160.01 -4.67
CA THR A 973 40.88 160.41 -5.98
C THR A 973 40.44 159.47 -7.10
N GLY A 974 39.99 158.27 -6.76
CA GLY A 974 39.33 157.40 -7.71
C GLY A 974 38.92 156.03 -7.16
N TYR A 975 38.38 155.20 -8.03
CA TYR A 975 37.92 153.86 -7.75
C TYR A 975 38.56 152.84 -8.69
N VAL A 976 38.76 151.64 -8.15
CA VAL A 976 39.17 150.48 -8.93
C VAL A 976 38.05 149.46 -8.87
N PHE A 977 37.65 148.92 -10.02
CA PHE A 977 36.71 147.81 -10.12
C PHE A 977 37.45 146.55 -10.56
N LYS A 978 37.16 145.40 -9.94
CA LYS A 978 37.78 144.12 -10.26
C LYS A 978 36.73 143.04 -10.51
N VAL A 979 36.99 142.20 -11.50
CA VAL A 979 36.36 140.88 -11.63
C VAL A 979 37.34 139.85 -11.07
N PHE A 980 37.01 139.23 -9.93
CA PHE A 980 37.96 138.41 -9.18
C PHE A 980 38.21 137.04 -9.83
N ILE A 981 37.26 136.51 -10.59
CA ILE A 981 37.41 135.18 -11.21
C ILE A 981 38.43 135.21 -12.36
N VAL A 982 38.50 136.31 -13.10
CA VAL A 982 39.44 136.49 -14.23
C VAL A 982 40.58 137.45 -13.91
N GLU A 983 40.66 137.90 -12.66
CA GLU A 983 41.57 138.92 -12.13
C GLU A 983 41.72 140.21 -12.96
N SER A 984 40.69 140.60 -13.72
CA SER A 984 40.73 141.83 -14.50
C SER A 984 40.38 143.04 -13.63
N GLU A 985 41.28 144.01 -13.53
CA GLU A 985 41.07 145.29 -12.84
C GLU A 985 40.89 146.43 -13.84
N THR A 986 39.97 147.35 -13.53
CA THR A 986 39.72 148.55 -14.30
C THR A 986 39.77 149.76 -13.37
N GLN A 987 40.64 150.72 -13.69
CA GLN A 987 40.74 152.00 -12.99
C GLN A 987 39.68 152.94 -13.56
N LEU A 988 38.79 153.45 -12.71
CA LEU A 988 37.59 154.17 -13.14
C LEU A 988 37.65 155.68 -12.88
N GLY A 989 38.76 156.18 -12.35
CA GLY A 989 38.84 157.55 -11.84
C GLY A 989 37.76 157.78 -10.79
N THR A 990 37.09 158.94 -10.80
CA THR A 990 36.01 159.26 -9.84
C THR A 990 34.64 158.70 -10.23
N THR A 991 34.56 157.88 -11.29
CA THR A 991 33.30 157.26 -11.73
C THR A 991 32.80 156.28 -10.68
N ARG A 992 31.49 156.35 -10.38
CA ARG A 992 30.83 155.56 -9.33
C ARG A 992 29.89 154.48 -9.86
N THR A 993 29.98 154.21 -11.15
CA THR A 993 29.18 153.22 -11.86
C THR A 993 30.04 152.49 -12.87
N PHE A 994 29.77 151.22 -13.11
CA PHE A 994 30.45 150.44 -14.14
C PHE A 994 29.54 149.38 -14.74
N THR A 995 29.57 149.19 -16.05
CA THR A 995 28.83 148.12 -16.74
C THR A 995 29.82 147.09 -17.26
N LEU A 996 29.64 145.84 -16.85
CA LEU A 996 30.38 144.71 -17.36
C LEU A 996 29.55 144.00 -18.43
N GLU A 997 30.12 143.83 -19.62
CA GLU A 997 29.45 143.25 -20.78
C GLU A 997 30.07 141.92 -21.21
N ASN A 998 29.44 141.25 -22.19
CA ASN A 998 29.84 139.97 -22.78
C ASN A 998 29.87 138.78 -21.81
N LEU A 999 29.02 138.80 -20.79
CA LEU A 999 28.90 137.73 -19.81
C LEU A 999 28.21 136.49 -20.40
N ILE A 1000 28.55 135.32 -19.84
CA ILE A 1000 27.87 134.06 -20.13
C ILE A 1000 26.71 133.92 -19.13
N PRO A 1001 25.46 133.70 -19.60
CA PRO A 1001 24.31 133.58 -18.71
C PRO A 1001 24.49 132.45 -17.69
N LEU A 1002 23.95 132.63 -16.48
CA LEU A 1002 23.91 131.64 -15.40
C LEU A 1002 25.26 131.25 -14.77
N ILE A 1003 26.40 131.69 -15.29
CA ILE A 1003 27.70 131.47 -14.63
C ILE A 1003 27.93 132.57 -13.57
N PRO A 1004 28.00 132.23 -12.27
CA PRO A 1004 28.29 133.22 -11.23
C PRO A 1004 29.67 133.86 -11.42
N ILE A 1005 29.73 135.18 -11.26
CA ILE A 1005 30.97 135.95 -11.16
C ILE A 1005 31.04 136.68 -9.83
N ALA A 1006 32.25 136.92 -9.33
CA ALA A 1006 32.50 137.79 -8.18
C ALA A 1006 33.19 139.06 -8.66
N VAL A 1007 32.61 140.20 -8.36
CA VAL A 1007 33.17 141.52 -8.68
C VAL A 1007 33.34 142.34 -7.41
N GLY A 1008 34.14 143.39 -7.46
CA GLY A 1008 34.25 144.32 -6.35
C GLY A 1008 34.80 145.67 -6.74
N VAL A 1009 34.61 146.61 -5.82
CA VAL A 1009 35.10 147.97 -5.95
C VAL A 1009 35.82 148.40 -4.68
N ARG A 1010 36.88 149.20 -4.84
CA ARG A 1010 37.54 149.90 -3.74
C ARG A 1010 37.87 151.33 -4.14
N CYS A 1011 38.02 152.22 -3.16
CA CYS A 1011 38.45 153.58 -3.41
C CYS A 1011 39.94 153.76 -3.15
N LYS A 1012 40.52 154.74 -3.83
CA LYS A 1012 41.87 155.24 -3.63
C LYS A 1012 41.79 156.64 -3.07
N PHE A 1013 42.53 156.89 -2.00
CA PHE A 1013 42.55 158.18 -1.30
C PHE A 1013 43.73 159.07 -1.75
N VAL A 1014 43.65 160.38 -1.49
CA VAL A 1014 44.68 161.41 -1.83
C VAL A 1014 46.07 161.02 -1.32
N ASN A 1015 46.16 160.37 -0.16
CA ASN A 1015 47.42 159.90 0.43
C ASN A 1015 48.02 158.66 -0.27
N GLY A 1016 47.38 158.15 -1.33
CA GLY A 1016 47.82 157.00 -2.12
C GLY A 1016 47.37 155.64 -1.59
N THR A 1017 46.79 155.56 -0.39
CA THR A 1017 46.25 154.29 0.15
C THR A 1017 44.94 153.91 -0.50
N GLU A 1018 44.70 152.62 -0.63
CA GLU A 1018 43.47 152.05 -1.18
C GLU A 1018 42.70 151.35 -0.06
N SER A 1019 41.37 151.46 -0.08
CA SER A 1019 40.53 150.70 0.85
C SER A 1019 40.58 149.21 0.54
N ASP A 1020 40.05 148.40 1.44
CA ASP A 1020 39.69 147.02 1.14
C ASP A 1020 38.60 146.97 0.04
N TRP A 1021 38.43 145.78 -0.53
CA TRP A 1021 37.51 145.53 -1.64
C TRP A 1021 36.11 145.18 -1.13
N VAL A 1022 35.13 146.01 -1.47
CA VAL A 1022 33.71 145.63 -1.33
C VAL A 1022 33.33 144.74 -2.49
N ARG A 1023 32.96 143.49 -2.19
CA ARG A 1023 32.63 142.49 -3.20
C ARG A 1023 31.14 142.23 -3.28
N LEU A 1024 30.64 142.03 -4.49
CA LEU A 1024 29.32 141.45 -4.76
C LEU A 1024 29.46 140.21 -5.63
N PRO A 1025 28.87 139.06 -5.23
CA PRO A 1025 28.61 137.97 -6.15
C PRO A 1025 27.44 138.33 -7.08
N VAL A 1026 27.54 137.92 -8.34
CA VAL A 1026 26.61 138.29 -9.40
C VAL A 1026 26.32 137.05 -10.22
N HIS A 1027 25.03 136.77 -10.43
CA HIS A 1027 24.56 135.75 -11.37
C HIS A 1027 23.89 136.46 -12.55
N PRO A 1028 24.52 136.49 -13.75
CA PRO A 1028 23.87 137.01 -14.94
C PRO A 1028 22.58 136.22 -15.18
N GLN A 1029 21.44 136.90 -15.21
CA GLN A 1029 20.17 136.23 -15.53
C GLN A 1029 20.12 135.85 -17.02
N PRO A 1030 19.36 134.81 -17.42
CA PRO A 1030 19.17 134.49 -18.83
C PRO A 1030 18.47 135.60 -19.63
#